data_AF-A0AA36J6Z0-F1
#
_entry.id   AF-A0AA36J6Z0-F1
#
_cell.length_a   1.000
_cell.length_b   1.000
_cell.length_c   1.000
_cell.angle_alpha   90.00
_cell.angle_beta   90.00
_cell.angle_gamma   90.00
#
_symmetry.space_group_name_H-M   'P 1'
#
loop_
_entity.id
_entity.type
_entity.pdbx_description
1 polymer ?
#
loop_
_entity_poly.entity_id
_entity_poly.type
_entity_poly.pdbx_seq_one_letter_code
_entity_poly.pdbx_strand_id
1 'polypeptide(L)'
;MQTIYDTAQIWTAGSPFTPHLLQDDTKDCSANAPPASVYRSPSCTQNVSAPLIYRFQQSKGVKCLRVAAKGDQGEGPPKPMRIYACNSSSLVVNSSGYFDTNGDVWSKDTYCLRFDDAILQGYNFPQPVKMRSDCLFPVTLEAAQLAVAQGESFSNSQRIECFCAQQTALEPFLRIPGYLDTPQAKVCEEWAWFQGTQMGVRAGGVIAVMVINNVLLIIFAYFDSLGRYQTATDLAASQVFNLFFATLVNTAVVYLLIGMNVYTSDNSFFGALKFGQGPFDDLTPLWFVTIGNMLVITILCQIACSVALPVLWVWTVDPLIRWFFCKDTHSQELLNEYHLLPEWTLSLRVAETLVVVFCVFMYSSGFPVLYLCGALYCLFAYWADKYALLRGSRKPPGYTKSAIESAVAMMPFAVLLHLVFGLWLFGSQELMPSEWGGLRVFMTGLVGMATDFYEEVRSIISKGGFDVRGANYSTYIQARMVDCARAAAEPSMWLFCGMVIWYGLLLLHWIFRPCIGNCVGDLTEKILKGLKIHRDAEVTKITLSQAKEREDLKGLLSYRLSANPNYEEAMMALKFHPEGPAEEGQVGKRLSGTKRSLSKLEESLERTVAQKVHEAENFVAHAIDKSLAAATRRQWMRATRALLPQGKMSGL
;
A
#
# COMPACT_ATOMS: atom_id res chain seq x y z
N MET A 1 21.99 37.97 4.94
CA MET A 1 21.24 38.92 4.09
C MET A 1 22.14 39.38 2.96
N GLN A 2 21.99 38.81 1.76
CA GLN A 2 22.64 39.30 0.54
C GLN A 2 21.57 39.25 -0.56
N THR A 3 21.11 40.44 -0.94
CA THR A 3 20.19 40.74 -2.03
C THR A 3 20.79 40.28 -3.35
N ILE A 4 20.17 39.31 -4.01
CA ILE A 4 20.45 38.99 -5.42
C ILE A 4 19.39 39.71 -6.25
N TYR A 5 19.82 40.81 -6.86
CA TYR A 5 19.16 41.43 -8.01
C TYR A 5 19.46 40.56 -9.23
N ASP A 6 18.46 39.88 -9.79
CA ASP A 6 18.53 39.42 -11.18
C ASP A 6 17.51 40.24 -11.99
N THR A 7 18.04 41.30 -12.61
CA THR A 7 17.38 42.14 -13.59
C THR A 7 17.23 41.40 -14.91
N ALA A 8 16.01 41.28 -15.43
CA ALA A 8 15.78 40.94 -16.83
C ALA A 8 16.34 42.08 -17.72
N GLN A 9 17.36 41.81 -18.52
CA GLN A 9 17.82 42.72 -19.56
C GLN A 9 17.33 42.25 -20.94
N ILE A 10 16.88 43.20 -21.75
CA ILE A 10 16.47 43.01 -23.15
C ILE A 10 17.74 42.91 -24.00
N TRP A 11 17.96 41.76 -24.65
CA TRP A 11 19.12 41.54 -25.53
C TRP A 11 18.73 40.91 -26.87
N THR A 12 19.43 41.36 -27.91
CA THR A 12 19.46 40.80 -29.26
C THR A 12 20.46 39.61 -29.36
N ALA A 13 20.31 38.82 -30.43
CA ALA A 13 20.67 37.41 -30.59
C ALA A 13 22.13 36.95 -30.32
N GLY A 14 22.26 35.68 -29.88
CA GLY A 14 23.52 34.90 -29.94
C GLY A 14 23.73 33.82 -28.84
N SER A 15 23.37 32.54 -29.11
CA SER A 15 23.82 31.29 -28.40
C SER A 15 23.35 31.03 -26.94
N PRO A 16 23.45 29.78 -26.37
CA PRO A 16 22.46 28.70 -26.53
C PRO A 16 21.78 28.25 -25.20
N PHE A 17 20.55 27.72 -25.34
CA PHE A 17 19.68 27.08 -24.34
C PHE A 17 19.24 27.89 -23.10
N THR A 18 18.11 28.59 -23.25
CA THR A 18 17.41 29.34 -22.19
C THR A 18 15.89 29.34 -22.43
N PRO A 19 15.01 28.99 -21.46
CA PRO A 19 13.57 29.05 -21.70
C PRO A 19 13.10 30.49 -21.96
N HIS A 20 12.16 30.67 -22.88
CA HIS A 20 11.43 31.92 -23.07
C HIS A 20 10.08 31.85 -22.37
N LEU A 21 9.67 32.89 -21.63
CA LEU A 21 8.31 33.01 -21.11
C LEU A 21 7.49 33.93 -22.01
N LEU A 22 6.29 33.52 -22.43
CA LEU A 22 5.34 34.42 -23.08
C LEU A 22 4.16 34.76 -22.17
N GLN A 23 3.79 36.03 -22.19
CA GLN A 23 2.60 36.59 -21.56
C GLN A 23 1.64 37.08 -22.65
N ASP A 24 0.39 36.60 -22.62
CA ASP A 24 -0.69 37.01 -23.52
C ASP A 24 -1.64 37.95 -22.77
N ASP A 25 -1.77 39.19 -23.23
CA ASP A 25 -2.69 40.18 -22.68
C ASP A 25 -3.51 40.79 -23.83
N THR A 26 -4.84 40.59 -23.81
CA THR A 26 -5.75 41.16 -24.81
C THR A 26 -6.16 42.57 -24.37
N LYS A 27 -5.36 43.57 -24.75
CA LYS A 27 -5.71 44.99 -24.61
C LYS A 27 -5.78 45.68 -25.99
N ASP A 28 -6.93 46.31 -26.26
CA ASP A 28 -7.08 47.27 -27.35
C ASP A 28 -6.35 48.57 -27.01
N CYS A 29 -5.31 48.89 -27.78
CA CYS A 29 -4.51 50.10 -27.62
C CYS A 29 -5.19 51.30 -28.30
N SER A 30 -6.19 51.91 -27.65
CA SER A 30 -6.70 53.23 -28.08
C SER A 30 -5.86 54.38 -27.49
N ALA A 31 -5.68 55.44 -28.28
CA ALA A 31 -4.52 56.33 -28.24
C ALA A 31 -4.45 57.40 -27.12
N ASN A 32 -5.28 57.38 -26.08
CA ASN A 32 -5.36 58.50 -25.13
C ASN A 32 -5.24 58.09 -23.66
N ALA A 33 -4.02 57.93 -23.14
CA ALA A 33 -3.71 57.94 -21.71
C ALA A 33 -2.30 58.53 -21.42
N PRO A 34 -2.11 59.36 -20.38
CA PRO A 34 -0.87 60.08 -20.09
C PRO A 34 0.22 59.19 -19.44
N PRO A 35 1.49 59.65 -19.37
CA PRO A 35 2.64 58.76 -19.30
C PRO A 35 2.94 58.33 -17.85
N ALA A 36 2.78 57.04 -17.56
CA ALA A 36 3.39 56.41 -16.41
C ALA A 36 3.94 55.03 -16.83
N SER A 37 5.25 54.99 -17.11
CA SER A 37 6.11 53.80 -17.17
C SER A 37 5.47 52.49 -17.66
N VAL A 38 4.93 52.49 -18.87
CA VAL A 38 4.56 51.27 -19.60
C VAL A 38 5.58 51.07 -20.73
N TYR A 39 6.26 49.92 -20.73
CA TYR A 39 7.14 49.51 -21.82
C TYR A 39 6.29 49.31 -23.09
N ARG A 40 6.51 50.12 -24.13
CA ARG A 40 5.92 49.90 -25.46
C ARG A 40 6.77 48.88 -26.22
N SER A 41 6.14 47.81 -26.68
CA SER A 41 6.74 46.93 -27.69
C SER A 41 7.07 47.73 -28.97
N PRO A 42 8.20 47.49 -29.66
CA PRO A 42 8.52 48.14 -30.94
C PRO A 42 7.48 47.88 -32.04
N SER A 43 6.62 46.87 -31.88
CA SER A 43 5.63 46.42 -32.89
C SER A 43 4.23 47.02 -32.73
N CYS A 44 4.02 47.94 -31.78
CA CYS A 44 2.71 48.58 -31.62
C CYS A 44 2.58 49.82 -32.52
N THR A 45 2.40 49.62 -33.82
CA THR A 45 1.96 50.69 -34.74
C THR A 45 0.58 50.47 -35.34
N GLN A 46 -0.04 49.30 -35.21
CA GLN A 46 -1.45 49.04 -35.55
C GLN A 46 -2.03 47.93 -34.66
N ASN A 47 -3.37 47.84 -34.60
CA ASN A 47 -4.20 46.92 -33.79
C ASN A 47 -3.74 45.45 -33.85
N VAL A 48 -2.72 45.09 -33.09
CA VAL A 48 -2.23 43.71 -32.98
C VAL A 48 -1.90 43.43 -31.52
N SER A 49 -2.55 42.40 -30.97
CA SER A 49 -2.20 41.78 -29.69
C SER A 49 -0.80 41.17 -29.81
N ALA A 50 0.20 41.77 -29.14
CA ALA A 50 1.58 41.28 -29.18
C ALA A 50 1.92 40.56 -27.86
N PRO A 51 2.42 39.31 -27.91
CA PRO A 51 2.82 38.60 -26.70
C PRO A 51 4.14 39.18 -26.13
N LEU A 52 4.24 39.25 -24.81
CA LEU A 52 5.43 39.70 -24.07
C LEU A 52 6.39 38.51 -23.89
N ILE A 53 7.60 38.60 -24.43
CA ILE A 53 8.61 37.52 -24.40
C ILE A 53 9.72 37.86 -23.38
N TYR A 54 9.99 36.96 -22.45
CA TYR A 54 11.09 37.04 -21.48
C TYR A 54 12.13 35.96 -21.75
N ARG A 55 13.42 36.32 -21.86
CA ARG A 55 14.53 35.36 -21.99
C ARG A 55 15.35 35.33 -20.69
N PHE A 56 15.52 34.15 -20.09
CA PHE A 56 16.31 34.00 -18.86
C PHE A 56 17.79 33.75 -19.16
N GLN A 57 18.70 34.23 -18.32
CA GLN A 57 20.15 34.21 -18.60
C GLN A 57 20.85 32.90 -18.15
N GLN A 58 20.22 32.06 -17.34
CA GLN A 58 20.75 30.77 -16.89
C GLN A 58 19.67 29.68 -16.83
N SER A 59 20.06 28.43 -17.09
CA SER A 59 19.20 27.22 -17.09
C SER A 59 18.73 26.75 -15.71
N LYS A 60 18.97 27.52 -14.64
CA LYS A 60 18.53 27.16 -13.30
C LYS A 60 17.06 27.54 -13.14
N GLY A 61 16.23 26.54 -12.85
CA GLY A 61 14.77 26.65 -12.78
C GLY A 61 14.26 27.94 -12.15
N VAL A 62 13.40 28.65 -12.89
CA VAL A 62 12.75 29.87 -12.43
C VAL A 62 11.81 29.49 -11.28
N LYS A 63 12.21 29.79 -10.03
CA LYS A 63 11.42 29.43 -8.84
C LYS A 63 10.23 30.37 -8.61
N CYS A 64 10.33 31.63 -9.03
CA CYS A 64 9.30 32.65 -8.86
C CYS A 64 9.33 33.64 -10.04
N LEU A 65 8.15 34.02 -10.55
CA LEU A 65 7.99 35.08 -11.54
C LEU A 65 7.12 36.18 -10.93
N ARG A 66 7.61 37.43 -10.91
CA ARG A 66 6.83 38.58 -10.48
C ARG A 66 6.35 39.35 -11.70
N VAL A 67 5.05 39.24 -11.99
CA VAL A 67 4.39 40.03 -13.03
C VAL A 67 3.49 41.03 -12.35
N ALA A 68 3.56 42.30 -12.75
CA ALA A 68 2.70 43.37 -12.24
C ALA A 68 1.94 43.97 -13.42
N ALA A 69 0.64 43.67 -13.52
CA ALA A 69 -0.26 44.34 -14.43
C ALA A 69 -1.06 45.38 -13.63
N LYS A 70 -0.92 46.67 -13.97
CA LYS A 70 -1.77 47.71 -13.39
C LYS A 70 -3.11 47.67 -14.11
N GLY A 71 -4.14 47.15 -13.45
CA GLY A 71 -5.51 47.25 -13.95
C GLY A 71 -5.88 48.72 -14.08
N ASP A 72 -6.36 49.13 -15.25
CA ASP A 72 -7.08 50.40 -15.36
C ASP A 72 -8.33 50.28 -14.49
N GLN A 73 -8.73 51.38 -13.85
CA GLN A 73 -9.85 51.48 -12.91
C GLN A 73 -11.21 51.24 -13.59
N GLY A 74 -11.44 50.04 -14.13
CA GLY A 74 -12.70 49.61 -14.74
C GLY A 74 -13.26 48.41 -13.99
N GLU A 75 -14.54 48.51 -13.58
CA GLU A 75 -15.31 47.56 -12.79
C GLU A 75 -15.57 46.22 -13.50
N GLY A 76 -14.53 45.41 -13.70
CA GLY A 76 -14.65 44.05 -14.23
C GLY A 76 -13.81 43.05 -13.42
N PRO A 77 -14.20 41.76 -13.38
CA PRO A 77 -13.35 40.73 -12.79
C PRO A 77 -11.99 40.70 -13.51
N PRO A 78 -10.87 40.58 -12.78
CA PRO A 78 -9.53 40.57 -13.37
C PRO A 78 -9.43 39.42 -14.37
N LYS A 79 -8.97 39.71 -15.59
CA LYS A 79 -8.75 38.67 -16.60
C LYS A 79 -7.56 37.80 -16.18
N PRO A 80 -7.68 36.47 -16.25
CA PRO A 80 -6.55 35.57 -16.01
C PRO A 80 -5.49 35.74 -17.11
N MET A 81 -4.24 35.86 -16.70
CA MET A 81 -3.08 35.95 -17.58
C MET A 81 -2.56 34.55 -17.89
N ARG A 82 -2.33 34.24 -19.16
CA ARG A 82 -1.79 32.94 -19.57
C ARG A 82 -0.28 33.01 -19.66
N ILE A 83 0.40 32.08 -18.99
CA ILE A 83 1.86 31.96 -19.03
C ILE A 83 2.23 30.74 -19.86
N TYR A 84 3.10 30.95 -20.85
CA TYR A 84 3.67 29.88 -21.67
C TYR A 84 5.20 29.84 -21.50
N ALA A 85 5.80 28.67 -21.52
CA ALA A 85 7.25 28.51 -21.63
C ALA A 85 7.63 27.75 -22.90
N CYS A 86 8.61 28.27 -23.62
CA CYS A 86 9.07 27.71 -24.89
C CYS A 86 10.57 27.51 -24.89
N ASN A 87 11.03 26.63 -25.77
CA ASN A 87 12.45 26.45 -26.01
C ASN A 87 13.05 27.71 -26.66
N SER A 88 14.26 28.12 -26.25
CA SER A 88 14.96 29.28 -26.84
C SER A 88 15.15 29.18 -28.34
N SER A 89 15.39 27.97 -28.83
CA SER A 89 15.78 27.71 -30.21
C SER A 89 14.59 27.70 -31.16
N SER A 90 13.36 27.63 -30.67
CA SER A 90 12.19 27.45 -31.53
C SER A 90 11.63 28.73 -32.13
N LEU A 91 12.13 29.90 -31.71
CA LEU A 91 11.56 31.20 -32.07
C LEU A 91 12.58 32.11 -32.75
N VAL A 92 12.29 32.48 -33.99
CA VAL A 92 12.99 33.49 -34.80
C VAL A 92 12.05 34.68 -34.98
N VAL A 93 12.45 35.85 -34.48
CA VAL A 93 11.67 37.08 -34.61
C VAL A 93 12.24 37.92 -35.75
N ASN A 94 11.40 38.31 -36.70
CA ASN A 94 11.77 39.24 -37.77
C ASN A 94 10.74 40.39 -37.86
N SER A 95 10.93 41.31 -38.81
CA SER A 95 10.04 42.46 -39.01
C SER A 95 8.63 42.09 -39.54
N SER A 96 8.43 40.87 -40.03
CA SER A 96 7.15 40.40 -40.60
C SER A 96 6.36 39.47 -39.68
N GLY A 97 6.89 39.09 -38.51
CA GLY A 97 6.20 38.23 -37.55
C GLY A 97 7.11 37.30 -36.74
N TYR A 98 6.49 36.28 -36.15
CA TYR A 98 7.16 35.21 -35.40
C TYR A 98 7.26 33.97 -36.29
N PHE A 99 8.48 33.46 -36.47
CA PHE A 99 8.77 32.32 -37.32
C PHE A 99 9.57 31.27 -36.57
N ASP A 100 9.47 30.01 -36.98
CA ASP A 100 10.31 28.96 -36.43
C ASP A 100 11.69 28.92 -37.12
N THR A 101 12.54 27.97 -36.75
CA THR A 101 13.89 27.82 -37.34
C THR A 101 13.88 27.44 -38.82
N ASN A 102 12.75 26.96 -39.33
CA ASN A 102 12.58 26.52 -40.71
C ASN A 102 11.93 27.62 -41.58
N GLY A 103 11.49 28.73 -40.97
CA GLY A 103 10.85 29.85 -41.65
C GLY A 103 9.32 29.76 -41.73
N ASP A 104 8.70 28.80 -41.02
CA ASP A 104 7.25 28.66 -40.94
C ASP A 104 6.64 29.56 -39.86
N VAL A 105 5.35 29.84 -39.96
CA VAL A 105 4.64 30.70 -38.99
C VAL A 105 4.66 30.05 -37.61
N TRP A 106 5.26 30.74 -36.65
CA TRP A 106 5.41 30.23 -35.30
C TRP A 106 4.11 30.36 -34.49
N SER A 107 3.68 29.27 -33.87
CA SER A 107 2.46 29.23 -33.03
C SER A 107 2.78 28.88 -31.58
N LYS A 108 2.33 29.73 -30.65
CA LYS A 108 2.52 29.48 -29.20
C LYS A 108 1.98 28.13 -28.74
N ASP A 109 0.89 27.66 -29.34
CA ASP A 109 0.25 26.40 -28.94
C ASP A 109 1.01 25.16 -29.45
N THR A 110 1.86 25.33 -30.48
CA THR A 110 2.68 24.25 -31.04
C THR A 110 4.06 24.19 -30.38
N TYR A 111 4.66 25.34 -30.09
CA TYR A 111 6.06 25.44 -29.66
C TYR A 111 6.24 25.67 -28.16
N CYS A 112 5.18 25.90 -27.40
CA CYS A 112 5.24 26.24 -25.98
C CYS A 112 4.37 25.36 -25.09
N LEU A 113 4.79 25.19 -23.84
CA LEU A 113 4.03 24.58 -22.76
C LEU A 113 3.31 25.65 -21.97
N ARG A 114 2.01 25.46 -21.71
CA ARG A 114 1.25 26.35 -20.82
C ARG A 114 1.54 25.98 -19.36
N PHE A 115 1.90 26.97 -18.56
CA PHE A 115 2.26 26.81 -17.15
C PHE A 115 1.04 26.97 -16.24
N ASP A 116 0.34 28.11 -16.30
CA ASP A 116 -0.88 28.35 -15.53
C ASP A 116 -1.66 29.59 -16.02
N ASP A 117 -2.87 29.74 -15.50
CA ASP A 117 -3.69 30.96 -15.58
C ASP A 117 -3.49 31.80 -14.31
N ALA A 118 -2.69 32.86 -14.39
CA ALA A 118 -2.38 33.73 -13.26
C ALA A 118 -3.36 34.90 -13.16
N ILE A 119 -4.13 34.98 -12.07
CA ILE A 119 -4.91 36.17 -11.72
C ILE A 119 -4.04 37.04 -10.78
N LEU A 120 -3.56 38.18 -11.28
CA LEU A 120 -2.72 39.10 -10.51
C LEU A 120 -3.59 40.17 -9.85
N GLN A 121 -3.99 39.97 -8.59
CA GLN A 121 -4.60 41.02 -7.77
C GLN A 121 -3.79 41.25 -6.50
N GLY A 122 -3.21 42.44 -6.33
CA GLY A 122 -2.93 43.02 -5.01
C GLY A 122 -1.96 42.28 -4.07
N TYR A 123 -1.07 41.40 -4.53
CA TYR A 123 -0.12 40.71 -3.66
C TYR A 123 1.26 41.40 -3.59
N ASN A 124 1.73 41.63 -2.36
CA ASN A 124 3.07 42.17 -2.06
C ASN A 124 4.19 41.11 -2.13
N PHE A 125 3.86 39.83 -2.36
CA PHE A 125 4.81 38.71 -2.34
C PHE A 125 4.83 37.93 -3.67
N PRO A 126 6.01 37.46 -4.14
CA PRO A 126 6.11 36.62 -5.33
C PRO A 126 5.45 35.26 -5.10
N GLN A 127 4.55 34.85 -5.99
CA GLN A 127 3.98 33.51 -6.00
C GLN A 127 4.92 32.55 -6.74
N PRO A 128 5.17 31.34 -6.22
CA PRO A 128 5.88 30.32 -6.97
C PRO A 128 5.01 29.81 -8.12
N VAL A 129 5.39 30.12 -9.35
CA VAL A 129 4.76 29.53 -10.55
C VAL A 129 5.35 28.13 -10.71
N LYS A 130 4.57 27.09 -10.36
CA LYS A 130 5.00 25.70 -10.54
C LYS A 130 4.61 25.24 -11.95
N MET A 131 5.49 24.47 -12.58
CA MET A 131 5.16 23.75 -13.80
C MET A 131 4.06 22.73 -13.46
N ARG A 132 2.87 22.87 -14.04
CA ARG A 132 1.76 21.96 -13.73
C ARG A 132 2.00 20.61 -14.40
N SER A 133 2.02 19.56 -13.58
CA SER A 133 2.19 18.15 -14.02
C SER A 133 0.86 17.43 -14.25
N ASP A 134 -0.25 18.17 -14.30
CA ASP A 134 -1.60 17.62 -14.39
C ASP A 134 -2.07 17.41 -15.83
N CYS A 135 -1.26 17.76 -16.84
CA CYS A 135 -1.49 17.50 -18.26
C CYS A 135 -2.92 17.85 -18.72
N LEU A 136 -3.52 18.90 -18.16
CA LEU A 136 -4.93 19.27 -18.41
C LEU A 136 -5.16 19.90 -19.79
N PHE A 137 -4.12 20.48 -20.40
CA PHE A 137 -4.23 21.18 -21.69
C PHE A 137 -3.81 20.28 -22.85
N PRO A 138 -4.66 20.11 -23.87
CA PRO A 138 -4.39 19.18 -24.97
C PRO A 138 -3.12 19.59 -25.71
N VAL A 139 -2.18 18.65 -25.83
CA VAL A 139 -1.00 18.79 -26.67
C VAL A 139 -1.33 18.20 -28.04
N THR A 140 -1.05 18.94 -29.11
CA THR A 140 -1.29 18.45 -30.47
C THR A 140 -0.22 17.45 -30.90
N LEU A 141 -0.56 16.55 -31.83
CA LEU A 141 0.40 15.59 -32.39
C LEU A 141 1.59 16.29 -33.06
N GLU A 142 1.34 17.40 -33.75
CA GLU A 142 2.37 18.21 -34.41
C GLU A 142 3.37 18.78 -33.39
N ALA A 143 2.88 19.28 -32.25
CA ALA A 143 3.72 19.81 -31.17
C ALA A 143 4.62 18.72 -30.55
N ALA A 144 4.10 17.49 -30.45
CA ALA A 144 4.84 16.36 -29.90
C ALA A 144 5.87 15.80 -30.90
N GLN A 145 5.52 15.68 -32.17
CA GLN A 145 6.44 15.25 -33.23
C GLN A 145 7.60 16.23 -33.39
N LEU A 146 7.30 17.53 -33.34
CA LEU A 146 8.32 18.57 -33.38
C LEU A 146 9.26 18.48 -32.18
N ALA A 147 8.74 18.23 -30.97
CA ALA A 147 9.56 18.06 -29.77
C ALA A 147 10.54 16.87 -29.93
N VAL A 148 10.05 15.73 -30.43
CA VAL A 148 10.91 14.57 -30.73
C VAL A 148 11.96 14.92 -31.79
N ALA A 149 11.58 15.64 -32.86
CA ALA A 149 12.52 16.10 -33.89
C ALA A 149 13.59 17.06 -33.35
N GLN A 150 13.29 17.81 -32.28
CA GLN A 150 14.23 18.67 -31.55
C GLN A 150 15.12 17.91 -30.56
N GLY A 151 15.02 16.57 -30.50
CA GLY A 151 15.79 15.72 -29.58
C GLY A 151 15.22 15.70 -28.16
N GLU A 152 13.98 16.17 -27.95
CA GLU A 152 13.30 16.01 -26.68
C GLU A 152 12.80 14.57 -26.50
N SER A 153 12.93 14.04 -25.30
CA SER A 153 12.40 12.73 -24.89
C SER A 153 11.39 12.90 -23.76
N PHE A 154 10.63 11.84 -23.45
CA PHE A 154 9.72 11.86 -22.31
C PHE A 154 10.42 12.10 -20.96
N SER A 155 11.71 11.75 -20.83
CA SER A 155 12.49 11.97 -19.59
C SER A 155 12.89 13.44 -19.40
N ASN A 156 13.01 14.18 -20.50
CA ASN A 156 13.59 15.51 -20.50
C ASN A 156 12.56 16.61 -20.86
N SER A 157 11.39 16.22 -21.38
CA SER A 157 10.33 17.13 -21.78
C SER A 157 8.95 16.66 -21.31
N GLN A 158 8.32 17.52 -20.51
CA GLN A 158 6.96 17.32 -20.01
C GLN A 158 5.90 17.39 -21.13
N ARG A 159 6.25 17.94 -22.31
CA ARG A 159 5.35 17.99 -23.46
C ARG A 159 5.02 16.61 -23.98
N ILE A 160 6.05 15.77 -24.17
CA ILE A 160 5.90 14.41 -24.68
C ILE A 160 5.20 13.56 -23.62
N GLU A 161 5.58 13.70 -22.35
CA GLU A 161 4.91 13.00 -21.25
C GLU A 161 3.41 13.31 -21.20
N CYS A 162 3.02 14.60 -21.26
CA CYS A 162 1.62 15.00 -21.23
C CYS A 162 0.86 14.62 -22.50
N PHE A 163 1.47 14.72 -23.67
CA PHE A 163 0.88 14.23 -24.91
C PHE A 163 0.54 12.74 -24.80
N CYS A 164 1.51 11.91 -24.40
CA CYS A 164 1.32 10.47 -24.30
C CYS A 164 0.32 10.08 -23.20
N ALA A 165 0.32 10.79 -22.07
CA ALA A 165 -0.69 10.61 -21.02
C ALA A 165 -2.11 10.90 -21.54
N GLN A 166 -2.30 11.98 -22.31
CA GLN A 166 -3.58 12.35 -22.90
C GLN A 166 -4.04 11.35 -23.98
N GLN A 167 -3.14 10.94 -24.86
CA GLN A 167 -3.46 9.96 -25.90
C GLN A 167 -3.81 8.59 -25.30
N THR A 168 -3.17 8.20 -24.20
CA THR A 168 -3.51 6.95 -23.49
C THR A 168 -4.90 6.99 -22.86
N ALA A 169 -5.40 8.18 -22.47
CA ALA A 169 -6.75 8.32 -21.96
C ALA A 169 -7.83 8.11 -23.04
N LEU A 170 -7.50 8.38 -24.31
CA LEU A 170 -8.36 8.12 -25.47
C LEU A 170 -8.21 6.69 -25.97
N GLU A 171 -6.97 6.21 -26.09
CA GLU A 171 -6.61 4.89 -26.61
C GLU A 171 -5.74 4.13 -25.59
N PRO A 172 -6.35 3.35 -24.68
CA PRO A 172 -5.63 2.67 -23.60
C PRO A 172 -4.54 1.70 -24.08
N PHE A 173 -4.70 1.15 -25.29
CA PHE A 173 -3.75 0.22 -25.90
C PHE A 173 -2.43 0.88 -26.31
N LEU A 174 -2.35 2.21 -26.34
CA LEU A 174 -1.11 2.97 -26.57
C LEU A 174 -0.02 2.65 -25.52
N ARG A 175 -0.44 2.19 -24.34
CA ARG A 175 0.46 1.79 -23.25
C ARG A 175 1.26 0.52 -23.55
N ILE A 176 0.84 -0.27 -24.55
CA ILE A 176 1.52 -1.49 -24.95
C ILE A 176 2.46 -1.16 -26.13
N PRO A 177 3.79 -1.24 -25.95
CA PRO A 177 4.73 -0.89 -27.00
C PRO A 177 4.57 -1.81 -28.21
N GLY A 178 4.58 -1.23 -29.42
CA GLY A 178 4.50 -1.95 -30.68
C GLY A 178 3.13 -2.58 -31.01
N TYR A 179 2.09 -2.34 -30.21
CA TYR A 179 0.75 -2.88 -30.46
C TYR A 179 -0.03 -2.12 -31.55
N LEU A 180 0.16 -0.81 -31.63
CA LEU A 180 -0.47 0.09 -32.61
C LEU A 180 0.60 0.70 -33.52
N ASP A 181 0.40 0.63 -34.84
CA ASP A 181 1.25 1.30 -35.83
C ASP A 181 0.64 2.65 -36.23
N THR A 182 0.36 3.50 -35.25
CA THR A 182 -0.15 4.86 -35.45
C THR A 182 0.97 5.88 -35.22
N PRO A 183 0.94 7.07 -35.85
CA PRO A 183 1.96 8.10 -35.63
C PRO A 183 2.03 8.56 -34.16
N GLN A 184 0.91 8.52 -33.43
CA GLN A 184 0.86 8.77 -31.99
C GLN A 184 1.62 7.71 -31.19
N ALA A 185 1.48 6.43 -31.57
CA ALA A 185 2.15 5.31 -30.89
C ALA A 185 3.66 5.36 -31.04
N LYS A 186 4.16 5.76 -32.21
CA LYS A 186 5.61 5.94 -32.45
C LYS A 186 6.22 7.03 -31.57
N VAL A 187 5.52 8.17 -31.42
CA VAL A 187 5.97 9.26 -30.54
C VAL A 187 6.01 8.81 -29.06
N CYS A 188 5.08 7.93 -28.67
CA CYS A 188 4.92 7.50 -27.29
C CYS A 188 5.59 6.17 -26.94
N GLU A 189 6.36 5.57 -27.86
CA GLU A 189 6.91 4.23 -27.68
C GLU A 189 7.85 4.13 -26.47
N GLU A 190 8.81 5.04 -26.34
CA GLU A 190 9.74 5.06 -25.21
C GLU A 190 9.01 5.31 -23.88
N TRP A 191 8.04 6.22 -23.88
CA TRP A 191 7.20 6.49 -22.71
C TRP A 191 6.39 5.25 -22.32
N ALA A 192 5.82 4.54 -23.28
CA ALA A 192 5.05 3.31 -23.05
C ALA A 192 5.93 2.21 -22.46
N TRP A 193 7.16 2.01 -22.97
CA TRP A 193 8.14 1.11 -22.37
C TRP A 193 8.46 1.48 -20.93
N PHE A 194 8.75 2.76 -20.66
CA PHE A 194 9.04 3.23 -19.31
C PHE A 194 7.86 2.99 -18.35
N GLN A 195 6.64 3.33 -18.77
CA GLN A 195 5.43 3.07 -17.98
C GLN A 195 5.21 1.58 -17.75
N GLY A 196 5.43 0.75 -18.77
CA GLY A 196 5.36 -0.70 -18.69
C GLY A 196 6.36 -1.29 -17.69
N THR A 197 7.62 -0.85 -17.74
CA THR A 197 8.66 -1.25 -16.78
C THR A 197 8.29 -0.82 -15.36
N GLN A 198 7.81 0.41 -15.17
CA GLN A 198 7.36 0.89 -13.87
C GLN A 198 6.20 0.04 -13.32
N MET A 199 5.20 -0.28 -14.15
CA MET A 199 4.13 -1.20 -13.76
C MET A 199 4.64 -2.60 -13.43
N GLY A 200 5.58 -3.13 -14.21
CA GLY A 200 6.20 -4.43 -13.98
C GLY A 200 6.96 -4.48 -12.64
N VAL A 201 7.75 -3.45 -12.33
CA VAL A 201 8.44 -3.32 -11.04
C VAL A 201 7.46 -3.25 -9.88
N ARG A 202 6.38 -2.47 -10.03
CA ARG A 202 5.32 -2.34 -9.03
C ARG A 202 4.60 -3.67 -8.77
N ALA A 203 4.17 -4.36 -9.83
CA ALA A 203 3.54 -5.67 -9.74
C ALA A 203 4.49 -6.73 -9.16
N GLY A 204 5.76 -6.71 -9.59
CA GLY A 204 6.81 -7.57 -9.05
C GLY A 204 7.03 -7.34 -7.55
N GLY A 205 6.99 -6.10 -7.09
CA GLY A 205 7.06 -5.75 -5.66
C GLY A 205 5.91 -6.35 -4.85
N VAL A 206 4.67 -6.23 -5.33
CA VAL A 206 3.49 -6.84 -4.68
C VAL A 206 3.63 -8.36 -4.59
N ILE A 207 4.03 -9.01 -5.69
CA ILE A 207 4.26 -10.46 -5.73
C ILE A 207 5.37 -10.87 -4.77
N ALA A 208 6.46 -10.11 -4.70
CA ALA A 208 7.56 -10.38 -3.79
C ALA A 208 7.11 -10.35 -2.33
N VAL A 209 6.31 -9.35 -1.93
CA VAL A 209 5.74 -9.28 -0.57
C VAL A 209 4.88 -10.50 -0.28
N MET A 210 4.04 -10.93 -1.24
CA MET A 210 3.24 -12.15 -1.07
C MET A 210 4.08 -13.42 -0.91
N VAL A 211 5.14 -13.57 -1.71
CA VAL A 211 6.06 -14.70 -1.60
C VAL A 211 6.76 -14.69 -0.24
N ILE A 212 7.26 -13.54 0.20
CA ILE A 212 7.91 -13.40 1.51
C ILE A 212 6.93 -13.74 2.63
N ASN A 213 5.68 -13.25 2.57
CA ASN A 213 4.66 -13.60 3.56
C ASN A 213 4.43 -15.11 3.62
N ASN A 214 4.35 -15.80 2.48
CA ASN A 214 4.22 -17.26 2.44
C ASN A 214 5.46 -17.98 3.00
N VAL A 215 6.67 -17.50 2.69
CA VAL A 215 7.91 -18.06 3.26
C VAL A 215 7.94 -17.91 4.78
N LEU A 216 7.48 -16.76 5.30
CA LEU A 216 7.37 -16.55 6.74
C LEU A 216 6.39 -17.53 7.38
N LEU A 217 5.26 -17.85 6.74
CA LEU A 217 4.34 -18.89 7.24
C LEU A 217 5.07 -20.23 7.45
N ILE A 218 5.92 -20.62 6.50
CA ILE A 218 6.70 -21.88 6.58
C ILE A 218 7.72 -21.81 7.73
N ILE A 219 8.44 -20.69 7.86
CA ILE A 219 9.44 -20.50 8.92
C ILE A 219 8.77 -20.55 10.29
N PHE A 220 7.64 -19.86 10.47
CA PHE A 220 6.93 -19.89 11.74
C PHE A 220 6.29 -21.23 12.03
N ALA A 221 5.77 -21.94 11.02
CA ALA A 221 5.32 -23.33 11.20
C ALA A 221 6.46 -24.23 11.69
N TYR A 222 7.68 -24.04 11.19
CA TYR A 222 8.87 -24.74 11.68
C TYR A 222 9.21 -24.35 13.13
N PHE A 223 9.26 -23.05 13.46
CA PHE A 223 9.50 -22.61 14.84
C PHE A 223 8.44 -23.07 15.82
N ASP A 224 7.18 -23.10 15.41
CA ASP A 224 6.08 -23.60 16.24
C ASP A 224 6.17 -25.12 16.45
N SER A 225 6.76 -25.87 15.52
CA SER A 225 7.06 -27.29 15.71
C SER A 225 8.17 -27.54 16.74
N LEU A 226 9.10 -26.59 16.90
CA LEU A 226 10.10 -26.60 17.97
C LEU A 226 9.48 -26.19 19.32
N GLY A 227 8.37 -25.44 19.29
CA GLY A 227 7.61 -25.04 20.46
C GLY A 227 6.95 -26.25 21.14
N ARG A 228 7.31 -26.50 22.39
CA ARG A 228 6.68 -27.57 23.20
C ARG A 228 5.35 -27.08 23.80
N TYR A 229 4.30 -27.05 22.99
CA TYR A 229 2.95 -26.67 23.45
C TYR A 229 2.20 -27.88 24.05
N GLN A 230 1.47 -27.67 25.15
CA GLN A 230 0.72 -28.73 25.82
C GLN A 230 -0.65 -29.00 25.19
N THR A 231 -1.23 -28.00 24.51
CA THR A 231 -2.53 -28.11 23.87
C THR A 231 -2.51 -27.57 22.43
N ALA A 232 -3.36 -28.12 21.56
CA ALA A 232 -3.56 -27.61 20.20
C ALA A 232 -4.10 -26.16 20.18
N THR A 233 -4.77 -25.75 21.26
CA THR A 233 -5.25 -24.39 21.45
C THR A 233 -4.09 -23.42 21.69
N ASP A 234 -3.13 -23.77 22.56
CA ASP A 234 -1.99 -22.90 22.88
C ASP A 234 -1.07 -22.74 21.66
N LEU A 235 -0.86 -23.83 20.92
CA LEU A 235 -0.19 -23.80 19.63
C LEU A 235 -0.90 -22.85 18.65
N ALA A 236 -2.23 -22.98 18.53
CA ALA A 236 -3.00 -22.14 17.63
C ALA A 236 -2.94 -20.65 18.00
N ALA A 237 -3.01 -20.32 19.29
CA ALA A 237 -2.89 -18.94 19.76
C ALA A 237 -1.50 -18.36 19.42
N SER A 238 -0.42 -19.09 19.69
CA SER A 238 0.95 -18.66 19.36
C SER A 238 1.13 -18.45 17.85
N GLN A 239 0.64 -19.39 17.05
CA GLN A 239 0.62 -19.29 15.59
C GLN A 239 -0.11 -18.03 15.12
N VAL A 240 -1.29 -17.72 15.67
CA VAL A 240 -2.02 -16.49 15.31
C VAL A 240 -1.13 -15.26 15.48
N PHE A 241 -0.49 -15.12 16.64
CA PHE A 241 0.36 -13.96 16.93
C PHE A 241 1.58 -13.88 16.03
N ASN A 242 2.32 -14.97 15.89
CA ASN A 242 3.55 -15.02 15.10
C ASN A 242 3.26 -14.70 13.63
N LEU A 243 2.26 -15.35 13.05
CA LEU A 243 1.86 -15.15 11.67
C LEU A 243 1.30 -13.75 11.44
N PHE A 244 0.51 -13.23 12.37
CA PHE A 244 -0.05 -11.89 12.30
C PHE A 244 1.05 -10.83 12.25
N PHE A 245 1.98 -10.81 13.21
CA PHE A 245 2.99 -9.75 13.28
C PHE A 245 3.93 -9.80 12.08
N ALA A 246 4.35 -11.01 11.71
CA ALA A 246 5.22 -11.21 10.55
C ALA A 246 4.59 -10.68 9.25
N THR A 247 3.33 -11.03 9.03
CA THR A 247 2.61 -10.63 7.82
C THR A 247 2.21 -9.16 7.86
N LEU A 248 1.85 -8.62 9.03
CA LEU A 248 1.53 -7.21 9.20
C LEU A 248 2.73 -6.32 8.88
N VAL A 249 3.92 -6.64 9.40
CA VAL A 249 5.13 -5.84 9.15
C VAL A 249 5.42 -5.76 7.66
N ASN A 250 5.39 -6.88 6.96
CA ASN A 250 5.66 -6.91 5.52
C ASN A 250 4.59 -6.25 4.67
N THR A 251 3.32 -6.37 5.07
CA THR A 251 2.19 -5.88 4.26
C THR A 251 1.92 -4.40 4.51
N ALA A 252 2.03 -3.95 5.76
CA ALA A 252 1.72 -2.58 6.16
C ALA A 252 2.95 -1.72 6.35
N VAL A 253 4.03 -2.22 6.96
CA VAL A 253 5.11 -1.36 7.50
C VAL A 253 6.27 -1.22 6.52
N VAL A 254 6.66 -2.28 5.81
CA VAL A 254 7.84 -2.28 4.92
C VAL A 254 7.75 -1.20 3.83
N TYR A 255 6.61 -1.03 3.16
CA TYR A 255 6.45 0.02 2.15
C TYR A 255 6.62 1.42 2.72
N LEU A 256 6.13 1.66 3.95
CA LEU A 256 6.33 2.93 4.64
C LEU A 256 7.82 3.16 4.93
N LEU A 257 8.54 2.15 5.42
CA LEU A 257 9.96 2.23 5.77
C LEU A 257 10.89 2.40 4.56
N ILE A 258 10.55 1.79 3.42
CA ILE A 258 11.29 1.95 2.16
C ILE A 258 11.00 3.32 1.54
N GLY A 259 9.76 3.79 1.64
CA GLY A 259 9.34 5.07 1.08
C GLY A 259 9.88 6.29 1.81
N MET A 260 10.09 6.16 3.12
CA MET A 260 10.51 7.27 3.97
C MET A 260 12.02 7.52 3.93
N ASN A 261 12.41 8.79 4.06
CA ASN A 261 13.77 9.24 4.25
C ASN A 261 13.95 9.67 5.71
N VAL A 262 14.76 8.92 6.45
CA VAL A 262 15.10 9.22 7.86
C VAL A 262 16.58 9.63 7.95
N TYR A 263 17.24 9.85 6.80
CA TYR A 263 18.65 10.20 6.70
C TYR A 263 19.56 9.23 7.46
N THR A 264 19.22 7.94 7.41
CA THR A 264 19.94 6.88 8.09
C THR A 264 21.34 6.72 7.50
N SER A 265 22.38 6.71 8.33
CA SER A 265 23.74 6.46 7.87
C SER A 265 23.88 5.05 7.28
N ASP A 266 24.64 4.90 6.19
CA ASP A 266 24.91 3.59 5.56
C ASP A 266 25.55 2.57 6.54
N ASN A 267 26.24 3.03 7.57
CA ASN A 267 26.87 2.17 8.60
C ASN A 267 25.89 1.59 9.64
N SER A 268 24.61 1.96 9.59
CA SER A 268 23.60 1.44 10.50
C SER A 268 22.94 0.18 9.93
N PHE A 269 22.43 -0.71 10.78
CA PHE A 269 21.68 -1.91 10.34
C PHE A 269 20.53 -1.56 9.38
N PHE A 270 19.78 -0.50 9.69
CA PHE A 270 18.69 0.00 8.85
C PHE A 270 19.21 0.58 7.52
N GLY A 271 20.32 1.31 7.53
CA GLY A 271 20.97 1.82 6.32
C GLY A 271 21.50 0.70 5.41
N ALA A 272 22.06 -0.37 5.97
CA ALA A 272 22.50 -1.54 5.22
C ALA A 272 21.33 -2.25 4.52
N LEU A 273 20.14 -2.27 5.13
CA LEU A 273 18.91 -2.78 4.54
C LEU A 273 18.19 -1.75 3.64
N LYS A 274 18.79 -0.58 3.41
CA LYS A 274 18.21 0.54 2.65
C LYS A 274 16.88 1.07 3.20
N PHE A 275 16.57 0.79 4.46
CA PHE A 275 15.44 1.39 5.15
C PHE A 275 15.77 2.83 5.57
N GLY A 276 14.80 3.72 5.39
CA GLY A 276 14.98 5.15 5.70
C GLY A 276 15.85 5.92 4.70
N GLN A 277 16.11 5.35 3.51
CA GLN A 277 16.80 6.01 2.38
C GLN A 277 15.84 6.27 1.21
N GLY A 278 14.54 6.36 1.50
CA GLY A 278 13.51 6.61 0.52
C GLY A 278 13.52 8.04 -0.03
N PRO A 279 12.69 8.35 -1.04
CA PRO A 279 12.65 9.67 -1.65
C PRO A 279 11.79 10.70 -0.89
N PHE A 280 11.06 10.30 0.15
CA PHE A 280 10.09 11.17 0.84
C PHE A 280 10.45 11.43 2.30
N ASP A 281 10.60 12.69 2.68
CA ASP A 281 10.85 13.07 4.08
C ASP A 281 9.59 13.00 4.97
N ASP A 282 8.39 13.03 4.35
CA ASP A 282 7.08 13.01 5.02
C ASP A 282 5.96 12.50 4.08
N LEU A 283 4.73 12.36 4.61
CA LEU A 283 3.50 12.05 3.88
C LEU A 283 3.07 13.25 3.00
N THR A 284 3.75 13.43 1.88
CA THR A 284 3.43 14.44 0.86
C THR A 284 2.36 13.94 -0.13
N PRO A 285 1.68 14.81 -0.89
CA PRO A 285 0.79 14.38 -1.96
C PRO A 285 1.44 13.39 -2.93
N LEU A 286 2.74 13.57 -3.21
CA LEU A 286 3.49 12.69 -4.09
C LEU A 286 3.76 11.32 -3.45
N TRP A 287 3.93 11.24 -2.13
CA TRP A 287 4.03 9.96 -1.41
C TRP A 287 2.76 9.12 -1.60
N PHE A 288 1.57 9.74 -1.55
CA PHE A 288 0.28 9.06 -1.76
C PHE A 288 0.16 8.44 -3.15
N VAL A 289 0.56 9.17 -4.19
CA VAL A 289 0.47 8.70 -5.59
C VAL A 289 1.52 7.63 -5.92
N THR A 290 2.64 7.62 -5.19
CA THR A 290 3.76 6.70 -5.43
C THR A 290 3.71 5.50 -4.48
N ILE A 291 4.11 5.67 -3.22
CA ILE A 291 4.20 4.62 -2.21
C ILE A 291 2.81 4.22 -1.72
N GLY A 292 1.96 5.20 -1.43
CA GLY A 292 0.60 4.98 -0.95
C GLY A 292 -0.23 4.11 -1.91
N ASN A 293 -0.15 4.38 -3.22
CA ASN A 293 -0.81 3.57 -4.24
C ASN A 293 -0.29 2.11 -4.25
N MET A 294 1.03 1.88 -4.13
CA MET A 294 1.56 0.51 -4.03
C MET A 294 1.08 -0.22 -2.79
N LEU A 295 1.02 0.49 -1.68
CA LEU A 295 0.54 -0.04 -0.42
C LEU A 295 -0.93 -0.44 -0.52
N VAL A 296 -1.79 0.42 -1.08
CA VAL A 296 -3.21 0.12 -1.28
C VAL A 296 -3.39 -1.08 -2.22
N ILE A 297 -2.65 -1.13 -3.34
CA ILE A 297 -2.70 -2.28 -4.26
C ILE A 297 -2.30 -3.57 -3.55
N THR A 298 -1.24 -3.54 -2.72
CA THR A 298 -0.80 -4.70 -1.93
C THR A 298 -1.91 -5.18 -0.98
N ILE A 299 -2.55 -4.26 -0.24
CA ILE A 299 -3.65 -4.59 0.68
C ILE A 299 -4.85 -5.19 -0.07
N LEU A 300 -5.25 -4.58 -1.19
CA LEU A 300 -6.36 -5.08 -2.01
C LEU A 300 -6.06 -6.47 -2.59
N CYS A 301 -4.82 -6.69 -3.02
CA CYS A 301 -4.37 -7.98 -3.52
C CYS A 301 -4.38 -9.03 -2.40
N GLN A 302 -3.92 -8.69 -1.19
CA GLN A 302 -4.00 -9.55 -0.01
C GLN A 302 -5.46 -9.90 0.35
N ILE A 303 -6.37 -8.91 0.32
CA ILE A 303 -7.82 -9.12 0.52
C ILE A 303 -8.37 -10.11 -0.51
N ALA A 304 -8.08 -9.87 -1.80
CA ALA A 304 -8.54 -10.71 -2.88
C ALA A 304 -8.01 -12.14 -2.76
N CYS A 305 -6.71 -12.32 -2.48
CA CYS A 305 -6.10 -13.62 -2.30
C CYS A 305 -6.66 -14.37 -1.08
N SER A 306 -6.83 -13.70 0.07
CA SER A 306 -7.35 -14.35 1.29
C SER A 306 -8.78 -14.87 1.11
N VAL A 307 -9.59 -14.22 0.27
CA VAL A 307 -10.96 -14.67 -0.09
C VAL A 307 -10.93 -15.73 -1.19
N ALA A 308 -10.14 -15.53 -2.25
CA ALA A 308 -10.16 -16.38 -3.43
C ALA A 308 -9.46 -17.73 -3.20
N LEU A 309 -8.33 -17.76 -2.50
CA LEU A 309 -7.51 -18.97 -2.36
C LEU A 309 -8.26 -20.14 -1.70
N PRO A 310 -9.03 -19.97 -0.60
CA PRO A 310 -9.81 -21.07 -0.04
C PRO A 310 -10.82 -21.64 -1.03
N VAL A 311 -11.51 -20.78 -1.80
CA VAL A 311 -12.51 -21.22 -2.79
C VAL A 311 -11.85 -21.91 -3.97
N LEU A 312 -10.78 -21.33 -4.51
CA LEU A 312 -9.99 -21.92 -5.58
C LEU A 312 -9.41 -23.27 -5.18
N TRP A 313 -8.97 -23.42 -3.93
CA TRP A 313 -8.46 -24.69 -3.45
C TRP A 313 -9.49 -25.82 -3.60
N VAL A 314 -10.74 -25.56 -3.21
CA VAL A 314 -11.83 -26.54 -3.30
C VAL A 314 -12.25 -26.80 -4.75
N TRP A 315 -12.30 -25.77 -5.58
CA TRP A 315 -12.87 -25.88 -6.93
C TRP A 315 -11.89 -26.39 -7.96
N THR A 316 -10.61 -26.04 -7.83
CA THR A 316 -9.61 -26.29 -8.86
C THR A 316 -8.47 -27.16 -8.33
N VAL A 317 -7.84 -26.78 -7.23
CA VAL A 317 -6.61 -27.43 -6.77
C VAL A 317 -6.88 -28.87 -6.31
N ASP A 318 -7.82 -29.07 -5.39
CA ASP A 318 -8.13 -30.40 -4.84
C ASP A 318 -8.64 -31.39 -5.92
N PRO A 319 -9.56 -31.01 -6.83
CA PRO A 319 -9.93 -31.87 -7.95
C PRO A 319 -8.77 -32.18 -8.91
N LEU A 320 -7.90 -31.20 -9.20
CA LEU A 320 -6.73 -31.42 -10.06
C LEU A 320 -5.71 -32.36 -9.42
N ILE A 321 -5.42 -32.18 -8.11
CA ILE A 321 -4.54 -33.08 -7.36
C ILE A 321 -5.09 -34.51 -7.42
N ARG A 322 -6.38 -34.71 -7.13
CA ARG A 322 -7.01 -36.04 -7.23
C ARG A 322 -6.92 -36.60 -8.64
N TRP A 323 -7.18 -35.79 -9.66
CA TRP A 323 -7.12 -36.25 -11.05
C TRP A 323 -5.72 -36.65 -11.51
N PHE A 324 -4.68 -35.95 -11.05
CA PHE A 324 -3.29 -36.24 -11.40
C PHE A 324 -2.70 -37.37 -10.57
N PHE A 325 -2.95 -37.41 -9.26
CA PHE A 325 -2.25 -38.32 -8.35
C PHE A 325 -3.00 -39.64 -8.08
N CYS A 326 -4.33 -39.69 -8.16
CA CYS A 326 -5.08 -40.94 -7.95
C CYS A 326 -4.92 -41.95 -9.11
N LYS A 327 -4.29 -41.57 -10.23
CA LYS A 327 -4.06 -42.49 -11.37
C LYS A 327 -2.86 -43.40 -11.19
N ASP A 328 -1.85 -42.96 -10.43
CA ASP A 328 -0.56 -43.64 -10.26
C ASP A 328 -0.41 -44.22 -8.83
N THR A 329 -1.50 -44.32 -8.06
CA THR A 329 -1.49 -44.84 -6.68
C THR A 329 -1.51 -46.36 -6.64
N HIS A 330 -0.47 -46.97 -6.04
CA HIS A 330 -0.32 -48.42 -5.95
C HIS A 330 -0.91 -49.05 -4.67
N SER A 331 -1.25 -48.27 -3.64
CA SER A 331 -1.83 -48.76 -2.39
C SER A 331 -3.16 -48.08 -2.05
N GLN A 332 -4.07 -48.83 -1.42
CA GLN A 332 -5.36 -48.32 -0.95
C GLN A 332 -5.19 -47.25 0.14
N GLU A 333 -4.16 -47.37 0.96
CA GLU A 333 -3.83 -46.37 2.00
C GLU A 333 -3.50 -45.01 1.36
N LEU A 334 -2.65 -45.00 0.33
CA LEU A 334 -2.28 -43.78 -0.38
C LEU A 334 -3.47 -43.18 -1.14
N LEU A 335 -4.32 -44.03 -1.73
CA LEU A 335 -5.55 -43.57 -2.38
C LEU A 335 -6.52 -42.94 -1.36
N ASN A 336 -6.67 -43.53 -0.18
CA ASN A 336 -7.48 -42.96 0.91
C ASN A 336 -6.91 -41.60 1.35
N GLU A 337 -5.59 -41.48 1.46
CA GLU A 337 -4.93 -40.23 1.83
C GLU A 337 -5.19 -39.09 0.82
N TYR A 338 -5.11 -39.36 -0.49
CA TYR A 338 -5.45 -38.36 -1.52
C TYR A 338 -6.93 -37.95 -1.52
N HIS A 339 -7.82 -38.81 -1.00
CA HIS A 339 -9.24 -38.48 -0.82
C HIS A 339 -9.54 -37.75 0.50
N LEU A 340 -8.57 -37.65 1.41
CA LEU A 340 -8.70 -36.81 2.60
C LEU A 340 -8.59 -35.34 2.20
N LEU A 341 -9.64 -34.58 2.52
CA LEU A 341 -9.62 -33.13 2.40
C LEU A 341 -8.56 -32.51 3.34
N PRO A 342 -7.97 -31.36 2.99
CA PRO A 342 -7.00 -30.67 3.83
C PRO A 342 -7.61 -30.25 5.18
N GLU A 343 -6.74 -30.02 6.16
CA GLU A 343 -7.17 -29.51 7.46
C GLU A 343 -7.50 -28.01 7.41
N TRP A 344 -8.59 -27.62 8.06
CA TRP A 344 -8.94 -26.22 8.22
C TRP A 344 -8.13 -25.59 9.37
N THR A 345 -7.13 -24.78 9.03
CA THR A 345 -6.25 -24.14 10.01
C THR A 345 -6.85 -22.83 10.53
N LEU A 346 -7.52 -22.90 11.69
CA LEU A 346 -8.14 -21.74 12.34
C LEU A 346 -7.12 -20.60 12.57
N SER A 347 -5.91 -20.95 13.02
CA SER A 347 -4.86 -19.97 13.35
C SER A 347 -4.48 -19.09 12.16
N LEU A 348 -4.34 -19.70 10.98
CA LEU A 348 -3.96 -18.99 9.76
C LEU A 348 -5.05 -18.01 9.34
N ARG A 349 -6.32 -18.46 9.33
CA ARG A 349 -7.46 -17.63 8.93
C ARG A 349 -7.66 -16.43 9.87
N VAL A 350 -7.50 -16.66 11.17
CA VAL A 350 -7.60 -15.58 12.17
C VAL A 350 -6.44 -14.59 12.01
N ALA A 351 -5.21 -15.07 11.79
CA ALA A 351 -4.05 -14.20 11.54
C ALA A 351 -4.23 -13.35 10.28
N GLU A 352 -4.64 -13.95 9.16
CA GLU A 352 -4.91 -13.24 7.91
C GLU A 352 -6.01 -12.17 8.07
N THR A 353 -7.09 -12.53 8.77
CA THR A 353 -8.19 -11.60 9.06
C THR A 353 -7.69 -10.43 9.90
N LEU A 354 -6.88 -10.67 10.93
CA LEU A 354 -6.27 -9.62 11.74
C LEU A 354 -5.38 -8.71 10.91
N VAL A 355 -4.53 -9.25 10.03
CA VAL A 355 -3.68 -8.45 9.14
C VAL A 355 -4.53 -7.51 8.29
N VAL A 356 -5.58 -8.02 7.63
CA VAL A 356 -6.47 -7.21 6.79
C VAL A 356 -7.13 -6.10 7.61
N VAL A 357 -7.67 -6.44 8.79
CA VAL A 357 -8.33 -5.47 9.67
C VAL A 357 -7.35 -4.39 10.12
N PHE A 358 -6.15 -4.76 10.56
CA PHE A 358 -5.12 -3.81 10.98
C PHE A 358 -4.66 -2.91 9.81
N CYS A 359 -4.41 -3.46 8.63
CA CYS A 359 -4.04 -2.70 7.44
C CYS A 359 -5.13 -1.69 7.04
N VAL A 360 -6.39 -2.14 7.02
CA VAL A 360 -7.55 -1.28 6.68
C VAL A 360 -7.66 -0.14 7.69
N PHE A 361 -7.67 -0.42 8.99
CA PHE A 361 -7.77 0.63 10.00
C PHE A 361 -6.57 1.57 9.95
N MET A 362 -5.34 1.06 9.94
CA MET A 362 -4.12 1.88 9.94
C MET A 362 -4.10 2.93 8.81
N TYR A 363 -4.48 2.54 7.58
CA TYR A 363 -4.37 3.41 6.41
C TYR A 363 -5.65 4.13 5.99
N SER A 364 -6.80 3.77 6.59
CA SER A 364 -8.10 4.36 6.24
C SER A 364 -8.20 5.88 6.45
N SER A 365 -7.41 6.48 7.35
CA SER A 365 -7.36 7.94 7.52
C SER A 365 -6.90 8.67 6.25
N GLY A 366 -5.96 8.06 5.51
CA GLY A 366 -5.48 8.59 4.23
C GLY A 366 -6.21 8.01 3.01
N PHE A 367 -6.81 6.83 3.15
CA PHE A 367 -7.53 6.12 2.10
C PHE A 367 -8.90 5.63 2.58
N PRO A 368 -9.92 6.51 2.67
CA PRO A 368 -11.24 6.13 3.21
C PRO A 368 -11.92 4.97 2.47
N VAL A 369 -11.57 4.75 1.20
CA VAL A 369 -12.04 3.60 0.40
C VAL A 369 -11.73 2.25 1.05
N LEU A 370 -10.66 2.17 1.86
CA LEU A 370 -10.29 0.94 2.57
C LEU A 370 -11.36 0.47 3.56
N TYR A 371 -12.19 1.38 4.10
CA TYR A 371 -13.32 0.98 4.95
C TYR A 371 -14.34 0.13 4.19
N LEU A 372 -14.67 0.53 2.96
CA LEU A 372 -15.58 -0.24 2.11
C LEU A 372 -14.95 -1.57 1.73
N CYS A 373 -13.65 -1.58 1.38
CA CYS A 373 -12.92 -2.80 1.08
C CYS A 373 -12.88 -3.77 2.27
N GLY A 374 -12.67 -3.27 3.49
CA GLY A 374 -12.71 -4.06 4.71
C GLY A 374 -14.10 -4.65 5.01
N ALA A 375 -15.16 -3.87 4.79
CA ALA A 375 -16.53 -4.36 4.95
C ALA A 375 -16.87 -5.46 3.94
N LEU A 376 -16.49 -5.27 2.67
CA LEU A 376 -16.63 -6.28 1.63
C LEU A 376 -15.80 -7.53 1.92
N TYR A 377 -14.57 -7.36 2.43
CA TYR A 377 -13.74 -8.47 2.87
C TYR A 377 -14.46 -9.30 3.93
N CYS A 378 -14.98 -8.69 5.01
CA CYS A 378 -15.71 -9.43 6.05
C CYS A 378 -16.91 -10.21 5.48
N LEU A 379 -17.66 -9.60 4.55
CA LEU A 379 -18.79 -10.26 3.88
C LEU A 379 -18.34 -11.47 3.07
N PHE A 380 -17.34 -11.31 2.19
CA PHE A 380 -16.90 -12.39 1.31
C PHE A 380 -16.10 -13.46 2.04
N ALA A 381 -15.23 -13.06 2.98
CA ALA A 381 -14.47 -13.99 3.82
C ALA A 381 -15.40 -14.89 4.62
N TYR A 382 -16.51 -14.36 5.17
CA TYR A 382 -17.51 -15.18 5.84
C TYR A 382 -18.04 -16.31 4.94
N TRP A 383 -18.43 -15.99 3.71
CA TRP A 383 -18.98 -16.97 2.78
C TRP A 383 -17.91 -17.92 2.23
N ALA A 384 -16.72 -17.42 1.90
CA ALA A 384 -15.59 -18.22 1.45
C ALA A 384 -15.16 -19.23 2.52
N ASP A 385 -15.03 -18.78 3.78
CA ASP A 385 -14.61 -19.63 4.89
C ASP A 385 -15.69 -20.64 5.26
N LYS A 386 -16.95 -20.22 5.28
CA LYS A 386 -18.07 -21.14 5.47
C LYS A 386 -18.10 -22.21 4.38
N TYR A 387 -17.85 -21.85 3.13
CA TYR A 387 -17.83 -22.79 2.03
C TYR A 387 -16.65 -23.76 2.15
N ALA A 388 -15.44 -23.25 2.36
CA ALA A 388 -14.23 -24.06 2.49
C ALA A 388 -14.29 -24.98 3.71
N LEU A 389 -14.81 -24.52 4.85
CA LEU A 389 -15.02 -25.35 6.04
C LEU A 389 -16.01 -26.49 5.81
N LEU A 390 -17.11 -26.24 5.08
CA LEU A 390 -18.18 -27.24 4.88
C LEU A 390 -17.93 -28.20 3.71
N ARG A 391 -17.19 -27.78 2.68
CA ARG A 391 -17.02 -28.53 1.42
C ARG A 391 -15.57 -28.86 1.09
N GLY A 392 -14.62 -28.14 1.68
CA GLY A 392 -13.22 -28.14 1.30
C GLY A 392 -12.25 -28.65 2.34
N SER A 393 -12.72 -29.01 3.54
CA SER A 393 -11.85 -29.37 4.64
C SER A 393 -12.33 -30.61 5.37
N ARG A 394 -11.37 -31.38 5.89
CA ARG A 394 -11.68 -32.42 6.87
C ARG A 394 -12.07 -31.78 8.20
N LYS A 395 -12.77 -32.55 9.04
CA LYS A 395 -13.21 -32.10 10.37
C LYS A 395 -12.03 -31.54 11.17
N PRO A 396 -12.05 -30.25 11.57
CA PRO A 396 -10.97 -29.66 12.35
C PRO A 396 -10.95 -30.22 13.79
N PRO A 397 -9.82 -30.10 14.50
CA PRO A 397 -9.75 -30.42 15.91
C PRO A 397 -10.65 -29.48 16.73
N GLY A 398 -11.06 -29.93 17.92
CA GLY A 398 -11.87 -29.11 18.82
C GLY A 398 -11.06 -27.95 19.40
N TYR A 399 -11.22 -26.75 18.87
CA TYR A 399 -10.61 -25.54 19.41
C TYR A 399 -11.43 -24.97 20.56
N THR A 400 -10.75 -24.41 21.57
CA THR A 400 -11.42 -23.54 22.55
C THR A 400 -11.51 -22.11 22.02
N LYS A 401 -12.34 -21.27 22.66
CA LYS A 401 -12.55 -19.87 22.25
C LYS A 401 -11.35 -18.93 22.46
N SER A 402 -10.28 -19.37 23.12
CA SER A 402 -9.17 -18.50 23.55
C SER A 402 -8.38 -17.86 22.41
N ALA A 403 -8.24 -18.54 21.25
CA ALA A 403 -7.57 -17.99 20.08
C ALA A 403 -8.34 -16.78 19.52
N ILE A 404 -9.67 -16.87 19.48
CA ILE A 404 -10.54 -15.77 19.04
C ILE A 404 -10.57 -14.66 20.09
N GLU A 405 -10.66 -15.00 21.38
CA GLU A 405 -10.59 -14.02 22.47
C GLU A 405 -9.28 -13.22 22.42
N SER A 406 -8.16 -13.88 22.13
CA SER A 406 -6.86 -13.24 21.93
C SER A 406 -6.88 -12.28 20.74
N ALA A 407 -7.42 -12.72 19.59
CA ALA A 407 -7.55 -11.86 18.40
C ALA A 407 -8.42 -10.63 18.65
N VAL A 408 -9.55 -10.79 19.35
CA VAL A 408 -10.44 -9.67 19.71
C VAL A 408 -9.74 -8.71 20.68
N ALA A 409 -8.95 -9.23 21.63
CA ALA A 409 -8.16 -8.40 22.54
C ALA A 409 -7.09 -7.57 21.82
N MET A 410 -6.71 -7.94 20.59
CA MET A 410 -5.77 -7.16 19.77
C MET A 410 -6.44 -5.99 19.03
N MET A 411 -7.74 -6.06 18.73
CA MET A 411 -8.44 -5.04 17.92
C MET A 411 -8.27 -3.60 18.41
N PRO A 412 -8.27 -3.31 19.72
CA PRO A 412 -8.01 -1.96 20.22
C PRO A 412 -6.65 -1.38 19.75
N PHE A 413 -5.63 -2.21 19.54
CA PHE A 413 -4.34 -1.74 19.01
C PHE A 413 -4.42 -1.31 17.54
N ALA A 414 -5.33 -1.89 16.74
CA ALA A 414 -5.57 -1.42 15.37
C ALA A 414 -6.10 0.02 15.36
N VAL A 415 -6.98 0.35 16.31
CA VAL A 415 -7.51 1.70 16.49
C VAL A 415 -6.41 2.66 16.96
N LEU A 416 -5.52 2.21 17.85
CA LEU A 416 -4.37 3.02 18.25
C LEU A 416 -3.48 3.36 17.05
N LEU A 417 -3.16 2.38 16.19
CA LEU A 417 -2.39 2.62 14.97
C LEU A 417 -3.10 3.55 13.98
N HIS A 418 -4.43 3.42 13.84
CA HIS A 418 -5.26 4.33 13.06
C HIS A 418 -5.15 5.78 13.55
N LEU A 419 -5.20 5.99 14.87
CA LEU A 419 -5.07 7.32 15.48
C LEU A 419 -3.66 7.89 15.29
N VAL A 420 -2.61 7.08 15.45
CA VAL A 420 -1.22 7.53 15.23
C VAL A 420 -1.01 7.96 13.77
N PHE A 421 -1.43 7.13 12.81
CA PHE A 421 -1.31 7.46 11.40
C PHE A 421 -2.17 8.68 11.03
N GLY A 422 -3.40 8.74 11.54
CA GLY A 422 -4.31 9.87 11.34
C GLY A 422 -3.78 11.18 11.92
N LEU A 423 -3.17 11.16 13.10
CA LEU A 423 -2.53 12.32 13.73
C LEU A 423 -1.40 12.88 12.86
N TRP A 424 -0.51 11.99 12.41
CA TRP A 424 0.60 12.38 11.56
C TRP A 424 0.12 12.99 10.23
N LEU A 425 -0.91 12.36 9.64
CA LEU A 425 -1.53 12.78 8.40
C LEU A 425 -2.25 14.14 8.52
N PHE A 426 -3.21 14.25 9.43
CA PHE A 426 -4.03 15.46 9.58
C PHE A 426 -3.24 16.62 10.18
N GLY A 427 -2.12 16.36 10.86
CA GLY A 427 -1.18 17.40 11.25
C GLY A 427 -0.42 18.00 10.07
N SER A 428 -0.36 17.33 8.91
CA SER A 428 0.39 17.85 7.74
C SER A 428 -0.23 19.12 7.19
N GLN A 429 0.48 20.24 7.33
CA GLN A 429 0.05 21.52 6.75
C GLN A 429 0.15 21.57 5.22
N GLU A 430 0.79 20.61 4.59
CA GLU A 430 0.78 20.48 3.12
C GLU A 430 -0.50 19.81 2.61
N LEU A 431 -1.07 18.88 3.39
CA LEU A 431 -2.27 18.14 3.03
C LEU A 431 -3.54 18.78 3.58
N MET A 432 -3.51 19.20 4.84
CA MET A 432 -4.63 19.77 5.58
C MET A 432 -4.19 21.06 6.30
N PRO A 433 -4.00 22.17 5.54
CA PRO A 433 -3.69 23.46 6.12
C PRO A 433 -4.75 23.84 7.16
N SER A 434 -4.33 24.15 8.38
CA SER A 434 -5.24 24.45 9.47
C SER A 434 -4.60 25.37 10.51
N GLU A 435 -5.45 26.15 11.16
CA GLU A 435 -5.03 26.97 12.29
C GLU A 435 -4.61 26.11 13.48
N TRP A 436 -3.97 26.75 14.47
CA TRP A 436 -3.64 26.08 15.72
C TRP A 436 -4.89 25.72 16.51
N GLY A 437 -4.91 24.50 17.09
CA GLY A 437 -5.97 24.04 17.99
C GLY A 437 -5.72 24.42 19.46
N GLY A 438 -6.64 24.02 20.34
CA GLY A 438 -6.58 24.32 21.77
C GLY A 438 -5.41 23.64 22.49
N LEU A 439 -4.90 22.53 21.94
CA LEU A 439 -3.79 21.75 22.50
C LEU A 439 -2.38 22.28 22.17
N ARG A 440 -2.25 23.43 21.50
CA ARG A 440 -0.96 23.99 21.09
C ARG A 440 0.02 24.15 22.26
N VAL A 441 -0.41 24.76 23.36
CA VAL A 441 0.46 25.02 24.53
C VAL A 441 0.93 23.71 25.16
N PHE A 442 0.05 22.72 25.22
CA PHE A 442 0.39 21.40 25.73
C PHE A 442 1.46 20.73 24.85
N MET A 443 1.27 20.69 23.52
CA MET A 443 2.21 20.01 22.62
C MET A 443 3.55 20.73 22.49
N THR A 444 3.56 22.06 22.43
CA THR A 444 4.80 22.85 22.42
C THR A 444 5.59 22.66 23.72
N GLY A 445 4.91 22.57 24.87
CA GLY A 445 5.53 22.22 26.15
C GLY A 445 6.06 20.79 26.21
N LEU A 446 5.29 19.81 25.70
CA LEU A 446 5.68 18.40 25.68
C LEU A 446 6.91 18.13 24.80
N VAL A 447 6.95 18.75 23.61
CA VAL A 447 8.06 18.58 22.65
C VAL A 447 9.25 19.48 23.03
N GLY A 448 9.02 20.56 23.77
CA GLY A 448 10.05 21.54 24.12
C GLY A 448 10.39 22.49 22.97
N MET A 449 9.42 22.81 22.11
CA MET A 449 9.61 23.65 20.92
C MET A 449 8.72 24.90 20.97
N ALA A 450 9.36 26.07 21.14
CA ALA A 450 8.68 27.36 21.06
C ALA A 450 8.16 27.64 19.65
N THR A 451 7.09 28.44 19.53
CA THR A 451 6.44 28.70 18.22
C THR A 451 7.37 29.45 17.26
N ASP A 452 8.17 30.40 17.74
CA ASP A 452 9.08 31.17 16.89
C ASP A 452 10.14 30.25 16.25
N PHE A 453 10.66 29.31 17.03
CA PHE A 453 11.61 28.30 16.54
C PHE A 453 10.93 27.31 15.57
N TYR A 454 9.68 26.94 15.81
CA TYR A 454 8.90 26.14 14.86
C TYR A 454 8.78 26.82 13.48
N GLU A 455 8.46 28.12 13.44
CA GLU A 455 8.32 28.87 12.18
C GLU A 455 9.65 28.97 11.42
N GLU A 456 10.75 29.16 12.14
CA GLU A 456 12.11 29.12 11.58
C GLU A 456 12.41 27.76 10.94
N VAL A 457 12.19 26.66 11.66
CA VAL A 457 12.43 25.29 11.16
C VAL A 457 11.58 25.02 9.91
N ARG A 458 10.29 25.37 9.92
CA ARG A 458 9.41 25.18 8.75
C ARG A 458 9.86 26.03 7.55
N SER A 459 10.38 27.25 7.77
CA SER A 459 10.94 28.10 6.71
C SER A 459 12.23 27.51 6.13
N ILE A 460 13.12 26.96 6.97
CA ILE A 460 14.36 26.30 6.53
C ILE A 460 14.04 25.08 5.68
N ILE A 461 13.13 24.21 6.14
CA ILE A 461 12.79 22.95 5.44
C ILE A 461 12.07 23.22 4.12
N SER A 462 11.15 24.18 4.07
CA SER A 462 10.41 24.50 2.84
C SER A 462 11.29 25.11 1.74
N LYS A 463 12.39 25.79 2.10
CA LYS A 463 13.31 26.44 1.16
C LYS A 463 14.59 25.62 0.93
N GLY A 464 14.89 24.67 1.81
CA GLY A 464 16.11 23.88 1.84
C GLY A 464 16.17 22.80 0.75
N GLY A 465 17.36 22.59 0.20
CA GLY A 465 17.66 21.41 -0.63
C GLY A 465 17.81 20.13 0.21
N PHE A 466 18.09 19.01 -0.46
CA PHE A 466 18.22 17.69 0.18
C PHE A 466 19.18 17.69 1.40
N ASP A 467 20.38 18.25 1.25
CA ASP A 467 21.39 18.27 2.32
C ASP A 467 20.95 19.09 3.55
N VAL A 468 20.26 20.21 3.31
CA VAL A 468 19.75 21.10 4.37
C VAL A 468 18.60 20.42 5.13
N ARG A 469 17.73 19.70 4.42
CA ARG A 469 16.64 18.94 5.04
C ARG A 469 17.18 17.79 5.90
N GLY A 470 18.22 17.10 5.43
CA GLY A 470 18.88 16.05 6.21
C GLY A 470 19.52 16.55 7.50
N ALA A 471 20.28 17.64 7.42
CA ALA A 471 20.91 18.23 8.60
C ALA A 471 19.89 18.68 9.68
N ASN A 472 18.68 19.06 9.27
CA ASN A 472 17.61 19.56 10.15
C ASN A 472 16.46 18.56 10.33
N TYR A 473 16.64 17.29 9.97
CA TYR A 473 15.56 16.30 9.98
C TYR A 473 15.03 16.03 11.39
N SER A 474 15.91 15.92 12.39
CA SER A 474 15.50 15.70 13.78
C SER A 474 14.61 16.84 14.31
N THR A 475 15.01 18.09 14.08
CA THR A 475 14.22 19.27 14.42
C THR A 475 12.94 19.37 13.60
N TYR A 476 12.95 18.92 12.34
CA TYR A 476 11.75 18.83 11.52
C TYR A 476 10.73 17.84 12.10
N ILE A 477 11.17 16.65 12.53
CA ILE A 477 10.28 15.66 13.16
C ILE A 477 9.68 16.20 14.47
N GLN A 478 10.45 16.93 15.28
CA GLN A 478 9.89 17.63 16.44
C GLN A 478 8.82 18.65 16.04
N ALA A 479 9.05 19.45 14.99
CA ALA A 479 8.05 20.37 14.46
C ALA A 479 6.79 19.62 13.98
N ARG A 480 6.94 18.44 13.37
CA ARG A 480 5.82 17.58 12.98
C ARG A 480 5.05 17.00 14.18
N MET A 481 5.72 16.70 15.28
CA MET A 481 5.03 16.32 16.53
C MET A 481 4.18 17.47 17.08
N VAL A 482 4.68 18.71 17.00
CA VAL A 482 3.89 19.90 17.39
C VAL A 482 2.69 20.11 16.46
N ASP A 483 2.83 19.80 15.17
CA ASP A 483 1.73 19.88 14.19
C ASP A 483 0.53 18.95 14.54
N CYS A 484 0.70 17.94 15.40
CA CYS A 484 -0.43 17.15 15.91
C CYS A 484 -1.42 17.98 16.76
N ALA A 485 -1.05 19.20 17.18
CA ALA A 485 -1.93 20.15 17.87
C ALA A 485 -2.73 21.07 16.92
N ARG A 486 -2.63 20.87 15.61
CA ARG A 486 -3.39 21.65 14.63
C ARG A 486 -4.87 21.31 14.70
N ALA A 487 -5.73 22.27 14.39
CA ALA A 487 -7.19 22.11 14.50
C ALA A 487 -7.72 20.90 13.69
N ALA A 488 -7.09 20.56 12.56
CA ALA A 488 -7.45 19.38 11.77
C ALA A 488 -7.12 18.04 12.45
N ALA A 489 -6.06 17.98 13.26
CA ALA A 489 -5.61 16.77 13.97
C ALA A 489 -6.18 16.67 15.40
N GLU A 490 -6.69 17.78 15.94
CA GLU A 490 -7.13 17.90 17.33
C GLU A 490 -8.17 16.84 17.77
N PRO A 491 -9.20 16.48 16.98
CA PRO A 491 -10.14 15.41 17.36
C PRO A 491 -9.44 14.06 17.54
N SER A 492 -8.52 13.70 16.63
CA SER A 492 -7.72 12.48 16.72
C SER A 492 -6.78 12.52 17.93
N MET A 493 -6.29 13.69 18.31
CA MET A 493 -5.41 13.87 19.48
C MET A 493 -6.16 13.61 20.79
N TRP A 494 -7.39 14.12 20.93
CA TRP A 494 -8.21 13.85 22.11
C TRP A 494 -8.51 12.35 22.26
N LEU A 495 -8.86 11.69 21.16
CA LEU A 495 -9.09 10.23 21.15
C LEU A 495 -7.81 9.46 21.49
N PHE A 496 -6.66 9.87 20.94
CA PHE A 496 -5.36 9.27 21.23
C PHE A 496 -4.99 9.41 22.70
N CYS A 497 -5.11 10.61 23.28
CA CYS A 497 -4.90 10.83 24.71
C CYS A 497 -5.83 9.97 25.57
N GLY A 498 -7.12 9.88 25.21
CA GLY A 498 -8.08 9.02 25.88
C GLY A 498 -7.67 7.54 25.86
N MET A 499 -7.21 7.05 24.70
CA MET A 499 -6.69 5.68 24.58
C MET A 499 -5.41 5.46 25.38
N VAL A 500 -4.44 6.39 25.31
CA VAL A 500 -3.18 6.28 26.07
C VAL A 500 -3.45 6.25 27.57
N ILE A 501 -4.36 7.09 28.07
CA ILE A 501 -4.78 7.08 29.48
C ILE A 501 -5.43 5.75 29.82
N TRP A 502 -6.36 5.26 28.99
CA TRP A 502 -7.02 3.96 29.20
C TRP A 502 -6.02 2.80 29.28
N TYR A 503 -5.08 2.72 28.33
CA TYR A 503 -4.04 1.70 28.33
C TYR A 503 -3.06 1.86 29.49
N GLY A 504 -2.73 3.10 29.86
CA GLY A 504 -1.90 3.40 31.02
C GLY A 504 -2.55 2.89 32.32
N LEU A 505 -3.86 3.09 32.48
CA LEU A 505 -4.62 2.57 33.62
C LEU A 505 -4.70 1.04 33.61
N LEU A 506 -4.86 0.41 32.44
CA LEU A 506 -4.82 -1.05 32.32
C LEU A 506 -3.45 -1.62 32.67
N LEU A 507 -2.37 -0.99 32.19
CA LEU A 507 -1.00 -1.39 32.50
C LEU A 507 -0.69 -1.22 33.99
N LEU A 508 -1.10 -0.08 34.57
CA LEU A 508 -0.99 0.19 35.99
C LEU A 508 -1.75 -0.88 36.78
N HIS A 509 -2.98 -1.21 36.37
CA HIS A 509 -3.74 -2.29 37.01
C HIS A 509 -3.02 -3.62 36.91
N TRP A 510 -2.44 -3.96 35.76
CA TRP A 510 -1.72 -5.22 35.57
C TRP A 510 -0.46 -5.31 36.45
N ILE A 511 0.34 -4.24 36.50
CA ILE A 511 1.56 -4.14 37.33
C ILE A 511 1.23 -4.18 38.82
N PHE A 512 0.23 -3.40 39.24
CA PHE A 512 -0.16 -3.28 40.65
C PHE A 512 -1.26 -4.26 41.06
N ARG A 513 -1.65 -5.21 40.19
CA ARG A 513 -2.57 -6.31 40.52
C ARG A 513 -2.19 -7.07 41.80
N PRO A 514 -0.89 -7.33 42.09
CA PRO A 514 -0.48 -7.97 43.34
C PRO A 514 -0.72 -7.10 44.58
N CYS A 515 -0.76 -5.77 44.43
CA CYS A 515 -0.84 -4.82 45.55
C CYS A 515 -2.24 -4.25 45.77
N ILE A 516 -3.00 -4.01 44.70
CA ILE A 516 -4.29 -3.29 44.70
C ILE A 516 -5.47 -4.28 44.58
N GLY A 517 -5.20 -5.55 44.31
CA GLY A 517 -6.24 -6.56 44.05
C GLY A 517 -7.11 -6.16 42.85
N ASN A 518 -8.40 -6.49 42.90
CA ASN A 518 -9.36 -6.22 41.81
C ASN A 518 -9.99 -4.82 41.84
N CYS A 519 -9.51 -3.88 42.66
CA CYS A 519 -10.18 -2.59 42.90
C CYS A 519 -10.44 -1.76 41.62
N VAL A 520 -9.52 -1.81 40.64
CA VAL A 520 -9.71 -1.15 39.32
C VAL A 520 -10.73 -1.92 38.46
N GLY A 521 -10.73 -3.24 38.52
CA GLY A 521 -11.77 -4.08 37.90
C GLY A 521 -13.16 -3.70 38.40
N ASP A 522 -13.31 -3.51 39.71
CA ASP A 522 -14.55 -3.08 40.35
C ASP A 522 -14.98 -1.67 39.94
N LEU A 523 -14.03 -0.74 39.75
CA LEU A 523 -14.31 0.60 39.23
C LEU A 523 -14.79 0.55 37.77
N THR A 524 -14.15 -0.28 36.95
CA THR A 524 -14.53 -0.50 35.56
C THR A 524 -15.92 -1.10 35.47
N GLU A 525 -16.24 -2.05 36.35
CA GLU A 525 -17.55 -2.67 36.44
C GLU A 525 -18.63 -1.69 36.89
N LYS A 526 -18.31 -0.76 37.81
CA LYS A 526 -19.20 0.35 38.19
C LYS A 526 -19.48 1.30 37.02
N ILE A 527 -18.47 1.64 36.23
CA ILE A 527 -18.62 2.50 35.04
C ILE A 527 -19.46 1.78 33.98
N LEU A 528 -19.18 0.50 33.71
CA LEU A 528 -19.95 -0.33 32.77
C LEU A 528 -21.41 -0.50 33.21
N LYS A 529 -21.66 -0.73 34.51
CA LYS A 529 -23.01 -0.74 35.09
C LYS A 529 -23.71 0.61 34.97
N GLY A 530 -22.97 1.71 35.15
CA GLY A 530 -23.46 3.07 34.91
C GLY A 530 -23.84 3.33 33.44
N LEU A 531 -23.13 2.68 32.51
CA LEU A 531 -23.40 2.70 31.07
C LEU A 531 -24.44 1.65 30.62
N LYS A 532 -25.02 0.87 31.56
CA LYS A 532 -25.92 -0.27 31.27
C LYS A 532 -25.30 -1.36 30.39
N ILE A 533 -23.98 -1.48 30.36
CA ILE A 533 -23.27 -2.52 29.63
C ILE A 533 -22.99 -3.66 30.61
N HIS A 534 -23.71 -4.78 30.47
CA HIS A 534 -23.43 -5.99 31.23
C HIS A 534 -22.31 -6.78 30.57
N ARG A 535 -21.25 -7.06 31.33
CA ARG A 535 -20.19 -7.99 30.92
C ARG A 535 -20.65 -9.40 31.26
N ASP A 536 -20.54 -10.34 30.32
CA ASP A 536 -20.80 -11.75 30.60
C ASP A 536 -19.89 -12.20 31.74
N ALA A 537 -20.47 -12.85 32.75
CA ALA A 537 -19.75 -13.32 33.93
C ALA A 537 -18.56 -14.18 33.49
N GLU A 538 -17.42 -13.97 34.15
CA GLU A 538 -16.22 -14.78 33.98
C GLU A 538 -16.57 -16.23 34.30
N VAL A 539 -16.85 -17.02 33.25
CA VAL A 539 -17.22 -18.42 33.38
C VAL A 539 -16.03 -19.11 34.05
N THR A 540 -16.20 -19.48 35.32
CA THR A 540 -15.30 -20.37 36.03
C THR A 540 -14.93 -21.50 35.08
N LYS A 541 -13.63 -21.70 34.81
CA LYS A 541 -13.15 -22.77 33.94
C LYS A 541 -13.47 -24.12 34.60
N ILE A 542 -14.66 -24.65 34.35
CA ILE A 542 -15.07 -25.99 34.74
C ILE A 542 -14.50 -26.95 33.69
N THR A 543 -13.85 -28.04 34.12
CA THR A 543 -13.35 -29.03 33.15
C THR A 543 -14.53 -29.70 32.43
N LEU A 544 -14.32 -30.19 31.19
CA LEU A 544 -15.38 -30.87 30.42
C LEU A 544 -16.03 -32.02 31.20
N SER A 545 -15.24 -32.75 32.00
CA SER A 545 -15.74 -33.81 32.88
C SER A 545 -16.66 -33.27 33.98
N GLN A 546 -16.26 -32.19 34.65
CA GLN A 546 -17.07 -31.54 35.69
C GLN A 546 -18.33 -30.88 35.11
N ALA A 547 -18.27 -30.35 33.88
CA ALA A 547 -19.43 -29.78 33.19
C ALA A 547 -20.41 -30.86 32.72
N LYS A 548 -19.90 -32.05 32.31
CA LYS A 548 -20.73 -33.24 32.03
C LYS A 548 -21.43 -33.75 33.28
N GLU A 549 -20.74 -33.78 34.42
CA GLU A 549 -21.33 -34.21 35.70
C GLU A 549 -22.40 -33.24 36.23
N ARG A 550 -22.31 -31.95 35.87
CA ARG A 550 -23.27 -30.92 36.29
C ARG A 550 -24.46 -30.74 35.35
N GLU A 551 -24.51 -31.44 34.21
CA GLU A 551 -25.49 -31.23 33.13
C GLU A 551 -25.57 -29.77 32.61
N ASP A 552 -24.57 -28.95 32.90
CA ASP A 552 -24.53 -27.51 32.54
C ASP A 552 -24.23 -27.27 31.05
N LEU A 553 -23.99 -28.33 30.29
CA LEU A 553 -23.57 -28.26 28.89
C LEU A 553 -24.75 -27.96 27.96
N LYS A 554 -24.98 -26.66 27.73
CA LYS A 554 -25.87 -26.19 26.66
C LYS A 554 -25.12 -26.14 25.33
N GLY A 555 -25.46 -27.05 24.40
CA GLY A 555 -24.97 -27.02 23.02
C GLY A 555 -24.33 -28.32 22.54
N LEU A 556 -23.74 -28.28 21.34
CA LEU A 556 -23.12 -29.43 20.68
C LEU A 556 -21.73 -29.72 21.25
N LEU A 557 -21.60 -30.83 21.96
CA LEU A 557 -20.34 -31.28 22.57
C LEU A 557 -19.36 -31.92 21.59
N SER A 558 -19.84 -32.25 20.40
CA SER A 558 -19.06 -32.90 19.37
C SER A 558 -19.63 -32.52 18.01
N TYR A 559 -18.75 -32.29 17.04
CA TYR A 559 -19.14 -32.15 15.63
C TYR A 559 -19.56 -33.50 15.00
N ARG A 560 -19.68 -34.58 15.77
CA ARG A 560 -20.23 -35.85 15.25
C ARG A 560 -21.74 -35.68 15.11
N LEU A 561 -22.27 -35.95 13.92
CA LEU A 561 -23.70 -35.94 13.66
C LEU A 561 -24.47 -36.88 14.60
N SER A 562 -23.84 -38.01 14.95
CA SER A 562 -24.37 -39.00 15.90
C SER A 562 -24.45 -38.52 17.35
N ALA A 563 -23.70 -37.49 17.72
CA ALA A 563 -23.72 -36.89 19.04
C ALA A 563 -24.60 -35.63 19.09
N ASN A 564 -25.29 -35.32 17.99
CA ASN A 564 -26.19 -34.18 17.89
C ASN A 564 -27.64 -34.62 18.09
N PRO A 565 -28.32 -34.17 19.17
CA PRO A 565 -29.71 -34.56 19.44
C PRO A 565 -30.67 -34.16 18.31
N ASN A 566 -30.39 -33.09 17.56
CA ASN A 566 -31.23 -32.67 16.43
C ASN A 566 -31.19 -33.63 15.22
N TYR A 567 -30.21 -34.53 15.16
CA TYR A 567 -30.06 -35.50 14.08
C TYR A 567 -30.24 -36.94 14.57
N GLU A 568 -30.68 -37.13 15.81
CA GLU A 568 -30.86 -38.45 16.41
C GLU A 568 -31.90 -39.28 15.62
N GLU A 569 -33.04 -38.68 15.29
CA GLU A 569 -34.07 -39.31 14.46
C GLU A 569 -33.58 -39.67 13.05
N ALA A 570 -32.79 -38.78 12.44
CA ALA A 570 -32.20 -39.02 11.12
C ALA A 570 -31.16 -40.16 11.17
N MET A 571 -30.38 -40.24 12.23
CA MET A 571 -29.41 -41.31 12.47
C MET A 571 -30.09 -42.66 12.71
N MET A 572 -31.17 -42.68 13.50
CA MET A 572 -32.02 -43.87 13.67
C MET A 572 -32.65 -44.31 12.34
N ALA A 573 -33.15 -43.37 11.55
CA ALA A 573 -33.73 -43.65 10.24
C ALA A 573 -32.70 -44.19 9.22
N LEU A 574 -31.46 -43.70 9.26
CA LEU A 574 -30.38 -44.13 8.38
C LEU A 574 -29.76 -45.48 8.77
N LYS A 575 -30.12 -46.06 9.93
CA LYS A 575 -29.46 -47.25 10.53
C LYS A 575 -27.93 -47.12 10.57
N PHE A 576 -27.44 -45.88 10.63
CA PHE A 576 -26.02 -45.60 10.57
C PHE A 576 -25.44 -45.76 11.98
N HIS A 577 -24.84 -46.91 12.25
CA HIS A 577 -24.00 -47.11 13.44
C HIS A 577 -22.60 -46.61 13.09
N PRO A 578 -22.10 -45.53 13.74
CA PRO A 578 -20.74 -45.06 13.51
C PRO A 578 -19.74 -46.03 14.16
N GLU A 579 -19.52 -47.15 13.46
CA GLU A 579 -18.57 -48.25 13.67
C GLU A 579 -18.55 -48.96 15.04
N GLY A 580 -18.18 -50.24 14.99
CA GLY A 580 -17.96 -51.11 16.16
C GLY A 580 -16.87 -50.57 17.09
N PRO A 581 -16.59 -51.28 18.21
CA PRO A 581 -15.82 -50.76 19.33
C PRO A 581 -14.37 -50.43 18.93
N ALA A 582 -14.13 -49.21 18.48
CA ALA A 582 -12.85 -48.56 18.56
C ALA A 582 -12.78 -47.92 19.94
N GLU A 583 -12.03 -48.58 20.83
CA GLU A 583 -11.60 -48.18 22.17
C GLU A 583 -11.83 -46.70 22.50
N GLU A 584 -12.97 -46.41 23.12
CA GLU A 584 -13.01 -45.32 24.09
C GLU A 584 -12.02 -45.69 25.19
N GLY A 585 -10.87 -45.02 25.18
CA GLY A 585 -9.92 -45.09 26.26
C GLY A 585 -10.62 -44.80 27.58
N GLN A 586 -10.89 -45.84 28.35
CA GLN A 586 -11.05 -45.80 29.80
C GLN A 586 -9.73 -45.33 30.42
N VAL A 587 -9.45 -44.03 30.32
CA VAL A 587 -8.52 -43.39 31.25
C VAL A 587 -9.31 -43.10 32.51
N GLY A 588 -9.42 -44.12 33.37
CA GLY A 588 -10.09 -43.93 34.66
C GLY A 588 -10.55 -45.18 35.40
N LYS A 589 -9.72 -46.22 35.53
CA LYS A 589 -9.53 -47.04 36.77
C LYS A 589 -8.96 -48.43 36.45
N ARG A 590 -7.63 -48.54 36.49
CA ARG A 590 -6.79 -49.60 37.11
C ARG A 590 -5.45 -49.65 36.38
N LEU A 591 -4.51 -48.83 36.83
CA LEU A 591 -3.09 -49.08 36.61
C LEU A 591 -2.58 -49.90 37.81
N SER A 592 -2.62 -51.23 37.67
CA SER A 592 -1.69 -52.08 38.41
C SER A 592 -0.52 -52.40 37.49
N GLY A 593 0.60 -51.71 37.77
CA GLY A 593 1.98 -52.13 37.53
C GLY A 593 2.32 -52.86 36.22
N THR A 594 2.82 -52.12 35.23
CA THR A 594 4.05 -52.54 34.52
C THR A 594 4.76 -51.30 33.96
N LYS A 595 5.92 -50.96 34.53
CA LYS A 595 6.77 -49.83 34.08
C LYS A 595 7.32 -50.14 32.68
N ARG A 596 6.86 -49.44 31.64
CA ARG A 596 7.65 -49.26 30.39
C ARG A 596 8.41 -47.94 30.50
N SER A 597 9.71 -47.97 30.19
CA SER A 597 10.59 -46.81 30.36
C SER A 597 10.29 -45.73 29.32
N LEU A 598 10.24 -44.49 29.79
CA LEU A 598 10.03 -43.25 29.01
C LEU A 598 10.95 -43.19 27.78
N SER A 599 12.18 -43.67 27.91
CA SER A 599 13.18 -43.73 26.85
C SER A 599 12.76 -44.55 25.62
N LYS A 600 11.98 -45.62 25.79
CA LYS A 600 11.49 -46.43 24.65
C LYS A 600 10.33 -45.76 23.91
N LEU A 601 9.60 -44.87 24.59
CA LEU A 601 8.52 -44.09 24.00
C LEU A 601 9.07 -42.87 23.26
N GLU A 602 10.11 -42.25 23.82
CA GLU A 602 10.92 -41.18 23.22
C GLU A 602 11.62 -41.68 21.95
N GLU A 603 12.29 -42.84 22.00
CA GLU A 603 12.95 -43.45 20.84
C GLU A 603 11.96 -43.88 19.74
N SER A 604 10.73 -44.27 20.10
CA SER A 604 9.68 -44.58 19.13
C SER A 604 9.15 -43.31 18.45
N LEU A 605 8.99 -42.21 19.21
CA LEU A 605 8.49 -40.94 18.69
C LEU A 605 9.53 -40.26 17.79
N GLU A 606 10.81 -40.27 18.18
CA GLU A 606 11.92 -39.75 17.36
C GLU A 606 12.02 -40.50 16.03
N ARG A 607 11.84 -41.83 16.04
CA ARG A 607 11.81 -42.64 14.80
C ARG A 607 10.61 -42.31 13.91
N THR A 608 9.42 -42.09 14.47
CA THR A 608 8.23 -41.71 13.68
C THR A 608 8.34 -40.30 13.10
N VAL A 609 8.93 -39.35 13.85
CA VAL A 609 9.17 -37.98 13.37
C VAL A 609 10.25 -37.95 12.30
N ALA A 610 11.37 -38.65 12.50
CA ALA A 610 12.42 -38.78 11.48
C ALA A 610 11.89 -39.43 10.19
N GLN A 611 11.02 -40.44 10.32
CA GLN A 611 10.37 -41.07 9.17
C GLN A 611 9.45 -40.12 8.41
N LYS A 612 8.65 -39.30 9.11
CA LYS A 612 7.75 -38.30 8.50
C LYS A 612 8.50 -37.15 7.83
N VAL A 613 9.61 -36.70 8.42
CA VAL A 613 10.50 -35.68 7.81
C VAL A 613 11.17 -36.24 6.56
N HIS A 614 11.67 -37.47 6.61
CA HIS A 614 12.27 -38.12 5.46
C HIS A 614 11.26 -38.42 4.33
N GLU A 615 10.00 -38.74 4.66
CA GLU A 615 8.90 -38.85 3.70
C GLU A 615 8.61 -37.50 3.01
N ALA A 616 8.64 -36.39 3.75
CA ALA A 616 8.42 -35.05 3.20
C ALA A 616 9.61 -34.58 2.31
N GLU A 617 10.85 -34.84 2.72
CA GLU A 617 12.04 -34.57 1.92
C GLU A 617 12.03 -35.38 0.60
N ASN A 618 11.66 -36.66 0.67
CA ASN A 618 11.54 -37.52 -0.50
C ASN A 618 10.38 -37.08 -1.42
N PHE A 619 9.27 -36.58 -0.87
CA PHE A 619 8.17 -36.02 -1.67
C PHE A 619 8.61 -34.78 -2.45
N VAL A 620 9.34 -33.86 -1.80
CA VAL A 620 9.85 -32.65 -2.44
C VAL A 620 10.93 -32.97 -3.47
N ALA A 621 11.87 -33.87 -3.15
CA ALA A 621 12.89 -34.32 -4.09
C ALA A 621 12.27 -35.00 -5.32
N HIS A 622 11.26 -35.86 -5.12
CA HIS A 622 10.59 -36.53 -6.22
C HIS A 622 9.75 -35.58 -7.09
N ALA A 623 9.14 -34.55 -6.48
CA ALA A 623 8.44 -33.49 -7.22
C ALA A 623 9.41 -32.65 -8.08
N ILE A 624 10.58 -32.32 -7.55
CA ILE A 624 11.64 -31.60 -8.27
C ILE A 624 12.17 -32.44 -9.43
N ASP A 625 12.46 -33.72 -9.19
CA ASP A 625 13.04 -34.61 -10.20
C ASP A 625 12.05 -34.91 -11.35
N LYS A 626 10.75 -35.04 -11.03
CA LYS A 626 9.68 -35.19 -12.04
C LYS A 626 9.49 -33.91 -12.87
N SER A 627 9.69 -32.74 -12.27
CA SER A 627 9.65 -31.45 -12.97
C SER A 627 10.85 -31.26 -13.91
N LEU A 628 12.04 -31.67 -13.48
CA LEU A 628 13.26 -31.70 -14.29
C LEU A 628 13.11 -32.69 -15.45
N ALA A 629 12.67 -33.92 -15.19
CA ALA A 629 12.44 -34.93 -16.22
C ALA A 629 11.40 -34.49 -17.25
N ALA A 630 10.32 -33.80 -16.82
CA ALA A 630 9.34 -33.22 -17.73
C ALA A 630 9.92 -32.10 -18.61
N ALA A 631 10.84 -31.29 -18.07
CA ALA A 631 11.56 -30.27 -18.83
C ALA A 631 12.51 -30.91 -19.86
N THR A 632 13.27 -31.95 -19.47
CA THR A 632 14.18 -32.69 -20.37
C THR A 632 13.41 -33.41 -21.48
N ARG A 633 12.24 -34.01 -21.18
CA ARG A 633 11.39 -34.68 -22.18
C ARG A 633 10.83 -33.69 -23.21
N ARG A 634 10.48 -32.45 -22.80
CA ARG A 634 10.07 -31.38 -23.72
C ARG A 634 11.22 -30.91 -24.60
N GLN A 635 12.43 -30.83 -24.07
CA GLN A 635 13.64 -30.51 -24.83
C GLN A 635 13.96 -31.60 -25.86
N TRP A 636 13.86 -32.87 -25.45
CA TRP A 636 14.10 -34.02 -26.32
C TRP A 636 13.06 -34.14 -27.44
N MET A 637 11.78 -33.90 -27.15
CA MET A 637 10.70 -33.86 -28.16
C MET A 637 10.85 -32.70 -29.15
N ARG A 638 11.39 -31.54 -28.72
CA ARG A 638 11.71 -30.44 -29.64
C ARG A 638 12.89 -30.77 -30.54
N ALA A 639 13.92 -31.43 -30.01
CA ALA A 639 15.08 -31.89 -30.79
C ALA A 639 14.70 -32.99 -31.80
N THR A 640 13.85 -33.95 -31.44
CA THR A 640 13.37 -34.99 -32.38
C THR A 640 12.45 -34.44 -33.46
N ARG A 641 11.66 -33.39 -33.18
CA ARG A 641 10.83 -32.71 -34.20
C ARG A 641 11.65 -31.93 -35.23
N ALA A 642 12.85 -31.47 -34.84
CA ALA A 642 13.77 -30.77 -35.75
C ALA A 642 14.56 -31.72 -36.66
N LEU A 643 14.59 -33.03 -36.36
CA LEU A 643 15.37 -34.05 -37.09
C LEU A 643 14.53 -34.95 -38.01
N LEU A 644 13.20 -34.81 -38.04
CA LEU A 644 12.33 -35.57 -38.94
C LEU A 644 12.13 -34.82 -40.28
N PRO A 645 12.50 -35.40 -41.43
CA PRO A 645 12.29 -34.77 -42.73
C PRO A 645 10.80 -34.78 -43.09
N GLN A 646 10.26 -33.62 -43.46
CA GLN A 646 8.89 -33.49 -43.97
C GLN A 646 8.78 -34.13 -45.36
N GLY A 647 8.47 -35.43 -45.39
CA GLY A 647 8.10 -36.14 -46.61
C GLY A 647 6.63 -35.93 -46.94
N LYS A 648 6.36 -35.12 -47.97
CA LYS A 648 5.10 -35.15 -48.74
C LYS A 648 4.98 -36.52 -49.39
N MET A 649 3.86 -37.22 -49.21
CA MET A 649 3.38 -38.16 -50.22
C MET A 649 1.85 -38.23 -50.24
N SER A 650 1.34 -37.76 -51.36
CA SER A 650 0.03 -37.96 -51.97
C SER A 650 -0.17 -39.41 -52.44
N GLY A 651 -1.42 -39.87 -52.42
CA GLY A 651 -1.92 -40.83 -53.42
C GLY A 651 -2.52 -42.12 -52.89
N LEU A 652 -3.80 -42.30 -53.26
CA LEU A 652 -4.70 -43.47 -53.18
C LEU A 652 -5.41 -43.73 -51.85
#